data_AF-A0A7J9VXW4-F1
#
_entry.id   AF-A0A7J9VXW4-F1
#
_cell.length_a   1.000
_cell.length_b   1.000
_cell.length_c   1.000
_cell.angle_alpha   90.00
_cell.angle_beta   90.00
_cell.angle_gamma   90.00
#
_symmetry.space_group_name_H-M   'P 1'
#
loop_
_entity.id
_entity.type
_entity.pdbx_description
1 polymer ?
#
loop_
_entity_poly.entity_id
_entity_poly.type
_entity_poly.pdbx_seq_one_letter_code
_entity_poly.pdbx_strand_id
1 'polypeptide(L)'
;MRVRRPRAVVTGGAGFLGSHLCERLLRDGYTVLCLDDLSTGAADNVAHLAEVGPFRLVRADVTDFVHVVGAVDAVLHFASPASPIDYLRMPIETLKVGSIGTLHTLGLAKEKGARYLLASTSEAYGDPQVHPQPESYWGHVNPVGPRGVYDEAKRFGEAMTMAYRRSQRVDTAIVRIFNTHGPRMRPADGRAVPTFIRQALRGEPLTVAGDGSQTRSIQYVDDLVEGCVRLLHSSHAGPVNIGNPREVSIGALAVLIRDLAGSASEIHHVPRPEDDPTVRQPDVTLARELLGWNPAVDLEDGLRRTVAWFRDNLAPAAPEAVIIGAGPAGLTAARELARRDVMSTVLEADDVVGGISRTVERDGWRFDIGGHRFFTKVARVSAFWHEVLPDGELLLRPRRSRILYRGRFYDYPLRPLAALRNLGASEALRCVLSYLRAQVCPPADQSHLEGWVATRFGYRLYRHFFKTYNEKVWGVPATEIQADWAAQRIKDLSLAGAVLGTLRRDGTQITSLIEQFHYPRLGPGMMWERCCELVEAAGSKVHLGHPVTRVEHAGGRAVAVETTVDGAVTRFPCTDVISSMPLPDLVRAMDPQVPPAVRAAADGLRFRDFLTVALVVPEPDAFDDNWIYVHSPDVRLGRVQNFGAWSESMVKPGWTCLGLEYFVFEGDDLWDLPDAELVALGTRELDAIGLVRRDAVESGYVVRMPKAYPVYDRDFRSNVATLREWLAVHARNVHPVGRNGMHRYNNQDHSMLTAMLSVENVLDGAGHDAWSVNVEGDYHEHATVGGTGRDAPILAVSRE
;
A
#
# COMPACT_ATOMS: atom_id res chain seq x y z
N MET A 1 35.58 -35.49 33.99
CA MET A 1 35.33 -34.97 32.63
C MET A 1 33.83 -34.76 32.47
N ARG A 2 33.34 -33.54 32.20
CA ARG A 2 31.92 -33.33 31.86
C ARG A 2 31.68 -33.91 30.46
N VAL A 3 30.76 -34.86 30.31
CA VAL A 3 30.32 -35.37 29.00
C VAL A 3 29.76 -34.19 28.21
N ARG A 4 30.34 -33.89 27.04
CA ARG A 4 29.87 -32.82 26.16
C ARG A 4 28.49 -33.20 25.63
N ARG A 5 27.51 -32.31 25.78
CA ARG A 5 26.20 -32.47 25.14
C ARG A 5 26.35 -32.44 23.61
N PRO A 6 25.69 -33.33 22.86
CA PRO A 6 25.72 -33.29 21.41
C PRO A 6 25.06 -32.00 20.91
N ARG A 7 25.47 -31.50 19.75
CA ARG A 7 24.97 -30.26 19.17
C ARG A 7 24.39 -30.50 17.79
N ALA A 8 23.14 -30.07 17.60
CA ALA A 8 22.43 -30.15 16.33
C ALA A 8 22.27 -28.75 15.73
N VAL A 9 22.43 -28.67 14.40
CA VAL A 9 22.02 -27.51 13.59
C VAL A 9 20.76 -27.91 12.84
N VAL A 10 19.68 -27.15 13.02
CA VAL A 10 18.39 -27.40 12.33
C VAL A 10 18.08 -26.20 11.46
N THR A 11 18.12 -26.37 10.15
CA THR A 11 17.73 -25.32 9.20
C THR A 11 16.22 -25.37 8.95
N GLY A 12 15.54 -24.24 8.82
CA GLY A 12 14.07 -24.20 8.78
C GLY A 12 13.47 -24.53 10.14
N GLY A 13 14.24 -24.35 11.22
CA GLY A 13 13.88 -24.76 12.57
C GLY A 13 12.75 -23.94 13.19
N ALA A 14 12.42 -22.77 12.64
CA ALA A 14 11.27 -21.96 13.05
C ALA A 14 10.00 -22.27 12.21
N GLY A 15 10.09 -23.19 11.24
CA GLY A 15 8.94 -23.72 10.51
C GLY A 15 8.14 -24.76 11.32
N PHE A 16 7.03 -25.22 10.74
CA PHE A 16 6.14 -26.23 11.35
C PHE A 16 6.94 -27.45 11.84
N LEU A 17 7.53 -28.23 10.93
CA LEU A 17 8.24 -29.47 11.31
C LEU A 17 9.54 -29.19 12.08
N GLY A 18 10.28 -28.17 11.66
CA GLY A 18 11.57 -27.83 12.26
C GLY A 18 11.45 -27.45 13.74
N SER A 19 10.38 -26.76 14.14
CA SER A 19 10.17 -26.35 15.53
C SER A 19 9.92 -27.53 16.46
N HIS A 20 9.09 -28.50 16.03
CA HIS A 20 8.87 -29.75 16.76
C HIS A 20 10.15 -30.58 16.86
N LEU A 21 10.96 -30.59 15.81
CA LEU A 21 12.25 -31.28 15.80
C LEU A 21 13.27 -30.63 16.75
N CYS A 22 13.34 -29.30 16.77
CA CYS A 22 14.17 -28.56 17.73
C CYS A 22 13.77 -28.90 19.17
N GLU A 23 12.48 -28.87 19.45
CA GLU A 23 11.93 -29.21 20.77
C GLU A 23 12.26 -30.64 21.19
N ARG A 24 12.09 -31.61 20.27
CA ARG A 24 12.45 -33.01 20.52
C ARG A 24 13.94 -33.19 20.79
N LEU A 25 14.81 -32.59 19.98
CA LEU A 25 16.26 -32.70 20.15
C LEU A 25 16.73 -32.12 21.50
N LEU A 26 16.12 -31.02 21.95
CA LEU A 26 16.40 -30.46 23.29
C LEU A 26 16.02 -31.44 24.40
N ARG A 27 14.86 -32.11 24.28
CA ARG A 27 14.43 -33.16 25.23
C ARG A 27 15.39 -34.36 25.24
N ASP A 28 15.95 -34.71 24.08
CA ASP A 28 16.95 -35.78 23.93
C ASP A 28 18.37 -35.34 24.38
N GLY A 29 18.52 -34.12 24.92
CA GLY A 29 19.76 -33.63 25.54
C GLY A 29 20.71 -32.90 24.60
N TYR A 30 20.29 -32.57 23.37
CA TYR A 30 21.09 -31.78 22.44
C TYR A 30 21.15 -30.30 22.85
N THR A 31 22.21 -29.64 22.40
CA THR A 31 22.25 -28.19 22.17
C THR A 31 21.79 -27.91 20.76
N VAL A 32 20.82 -27.02 20.56
CA VAL A 32 20.20 -26.80 19.24
C VAL A 32 20.49 -25.39 18.75
N LEU A 33 21.07 -25.30 17.56
CA LEU A 33 21.20 -24.07 16.78
C LEU A 33 20.18 -24.11 15.64
N CYS A 34 19.13 -23.32 15.77
CA CYS A 34 18.12 -23.13 14.74
C CYS A 34 18.57 -22.05 13.76
N LEU A 35 18.63 -22.39 12.47
CA LEU A 35 18.87 -21.45 11.38
C LEU A 35 17.57 -21.29 10.58
N ASP A 36 17.07 -20.07 10.43
CA ASP A 36 15.83 -19.80 9.69
C ASP A 36 15.85 -18.37 9.14
N ASP A 37 15.39 -18.15 7.91
CA ASP A 37 15.30 -16.81 7.32
C ASP A 37 13.98 -16.09 7.66
N LEU A 38 13.02 -16.84 8.23
CA LEU A 38 11.65 -16.45 8.53
C LEU A 38 10.83 -16.10 7.29
N SER A 39 11.21 -16.61 6.11
CA SER A 39 10.45 -16.44 4.85
C SER A 39 9.09 -17.12 4.94
N THR A 40 9.05 -18.31 5.55
CA THR A 40 7.83 -19.04 5.86
C THR A 40 7.77 -19.50 7.33
N GLY A 41 8.89 -19.49 8.05
CA GLY A 41 8.93 -19.76 9.49
C GLY A 41 8.40 -18.60 10.34
N ALA A 42 8.12 -18.85 11.61
CA ALA A 42 7.72 -17.81 12.58
C ALA A 42 8.55 -17.97 13.86
N ALA A 43 9.11 -16.86 14.36
CA ALA A 43 9.93 -16.88 15.58
C ALA A 43 9.15 -17.43 16.79
N ASP A 44 7.85 -17.16 16.87
CA ASP A 44 6.95 -17.63 17.93
C ASP A 44 6.90 -19.16 18.03
N ASN A 45 7.13 -19.88 16.93
CA ASN A 45 7.16 -21.35 16.93
C ASN A 45 8.28 -21.91 17.80
N VAL A 46 9.34 -21.14 18.07
CA VAL A 46 10.51 -21.56 18.85
C VAL A 46 10.84 -20.64 20.02
N ALA A 47 10.09 -19.56 20.23
CA ALA A 47 10.34 -18.58 21.28
C ALA A 47 10.44 -19.25 22.67
N HIS A 48 9.50 -20.13 22.98
CA HIS A 48 9.47 -20.91 24.23
C HIS A 48 10.71 -21.80 24.44
N LEU A 49 11.43 -22.19 23.39
CA LEU A 49 12.62 -23.05 23.51
C LEU A 49 13.84 -22.30 24.05
N ALA A 50 13.90 -20.97 23.86
CA ALA A 50 14.98 -20.14 24.37
C ALA A 50 15.00 -20.10 25.91
N GLU A 51 13.85 -20.33 26.55
CA GLU A 51 13.71 -20.32 28.02
C GLU A 51 14.05 -21.68 28.64
N VAL A 52 13.87 -22.77 27.90
CA VAL A 52 13.83 -24.15 28.45
C VAL A 52 15.16 -24.89 28.28
N GLY A 53 16.03 -24.48 27.34
CA GLY A 53 17.25 -25.25 27.06
C GLY A 53 18.35 -24.49 26.34
N PRO A 54 19.47 -25.17 26.03
CA PRO A 54 20.58 -24.61 25.26
C PRO A 54 20.19 -24.49 23.78
N PHE A 55 19.26 -23.57 23.51
CA PHE A 55 18.69 -23.27 22.20
C PHE A 55 19.16 -21.89 21.74
N ARG A 56 19.42 -21.74 20.44
CA ARG A 56 19.67 -20.44 19.82
C ARG A 56 19.01 -20.39 18.44
N LEU A 57 18.17 -19.39 18.22
CA LEU A 57 17.72 -18.99 16.88
C LEU A 57 18.72 -18.01 16.27
N VAL A 58 19.10 -18.25 15.02
CA VAL A 58 19.89 -17.32 14.21
C VAL A 58 19.16 -17.11 12.90
N ARG A 59 18.88 -15.84 12.59
CA ARG A 59 18.30 -15.50 11.30
C ARG A 59 19.35 -15.69 10.21
N ALA A 60 19.12 -16.62 9.28
CA ALA A 60 20.06 -16.96 8.23
C ALA A 60 19.36 -17.60 7.03
N ASP A 61 19.70 -17.11 5.83
CA ASP A 61 19.40 -17.81 4.58
C ASP A 61 20.53 -18.84 4.33
N VAL A 62 20.15 -20.10 4.15
CA VAL A 62 21.12 -21.18 3.92
C VAL A 62 21.61 -21.27 2.47
N THR A 63 21.02 -20.50 1.57
CA THR A 63 21.54 -20.29 0.21
C THR A 63 22.78 -19.37 0.20
N ASP A 64 23.00 -18.63 1.28
CA ASP A 64 24.28 -17.99 1.59
C ASP A 64 25.23 -18.96 2.31
N PHE A 65 26.50 -18.60 2.42
CA PHE A 65 27.49 -19.43 3.09
C PHE A 65 27.18 -19.59 4.59
N VAL A 66 26.99 -20.84 5.04
CA VAL A 66 26.63 -21.15 6.43
C VAL A 66 27.88 -21.42 7.26
N HIS A 67 28.20 -20.50 8.18
CA HIS A 67 29.29 -20.69 9.14
C HIS A 67 28.78 -20.96 10.56
N VAL A 68 29.16 -22.10 11.14
CA VAL A 68 28.84 -22.45 12.53
C VAL A 68 30.13 -22.64 13.33
N VAL A 69 30.30 -21.80 14.36
CA VAL A 69 31.45 -21.87 15.27
C VAL A 69 31.32 -23.07 16.20
N GLY A 70 32.43 -23.77 16.43
CA GLY A 70 32.50 -24.93 17.32
C GLY A 70 32.11 -26.24 16.65
N ALA A 71 32.08 -27.31 17.44
CA ALA A 71 31.76 -28.64 16.96
C ALA A 71 30.24 -28.84 16.84
N VAL A 72 29.83 -29.60 15.82
CA VAL A 72 28.45 -29.94 15.47
C VAL A 72 28.43 -31.46 15.24
N ASP A 73 27.44 -32.13 15.82
CA ASP A 73 27.33 -33.59 15.77
C ASP A 73 26.24 -34.02 14.78
N ALA A 74 25.23 -33.17 14.56
CA ALA A 74 24.18 -33.39 13.55
C ALA A 74 23.78 -32.10 12.81
N VAL A 75 23.51 -32.21 11.52
CA VAL A 75 22.92 -31.16 10.68
C VAL A 75 21.63 -31.71 10.08
N LEU A 76 20.50 -31.07 10.38
CA LEU A 76 19.17 -31.47 9.91
C LEU A 76 18.66 -30.39 8.98
N HIS A 77 18.62 -30.69 7.69
CA HIS A 77 18.23 -29.74 6.65
C HIS A 77 16.74 -29.81 6.36
N PHE A 78 15.95 -28.99 7.05
CA PHE A 78 14.49 -28.87 6.94
C PHE A 78 14.02 -27.54 6.32
N ALA A 79 14.94 -26.69 5.84
CA ALA A 79 14.61 -25.41 5.23
C ALA A 79 14.01 -25.61 3.83
N SER A 80 12.77 -25.17 3.62
CA SER A 80 12.12 -25.10 2.32
C SER A 80 10.77 -24.38 2.43
N PRO A 81 10.43 -23.44 1.53
CA PRO A 81 9.04 -23.20 1.19
C PRO A 81 8.45 -24.52 0.67
N ALA A 82 7.45 -25.06 1.36
CA ALA A 82 7.01 -26.46 1.17
C ALA A 82 5.51 -26.59 0.88
N SER A 83 4.76 -25.49 0.91
CA SER A 83 3.33 -25.49 0.65
C SER A 83 3.01 -25.02 -0.77
N PRO A 84 1.88 -25.43 -1.36
CA PRO A 84 1.52 -25.08 -2.73
C PRO A 84 1.55 -23.60 -3.05
N ILE A 85 1.04 -22.76 -2.15
CA ILE A 85 1.04 -21.32 -2.33
C ILE A 85 2.48 -20.78 -2.29
N ASP A 86 3.29 -21.24 -1.34
CA ASP A 86 4.61 -20.65 -1.10
C ASP A 86 5.63 -21.00 -2.19
N TYR A 87 5.70 -22.25 -2.65
CA TYR A 87 6.67 -22.59 -3.71
C TYR A 87 6.27 -22.04 -5.08
N LEU A 88 4.99 -21.72 -5.30
CA LEU A 88 4.54 -21.00 -6.50
C LEU A 88 4.77 -19.49 -6.39
N ARG A 89 4.67 -18.92 -5.18
CA ARG A 89 5.01 -17.52 -4.90
C ARG A 89 6.51 -17.25 -4.93
N MET A 90 7.31 -18.23 -4.50
CA MET A 90 8.77 -18.14 -4.35
C MET A 90 9.48 -19.28 -5.11
N PRO A 91 9.28 -19.41 -6.44
CA PRO A 91 9.75 -20.56 -7.20
C PRO A 91 11.27 -20.63 -7.27
N ILE A 92 11.93 -19.48 -7.40
CA ILE A 92 13.40 -19.40 -7.50
C ILE A 92 14.05 -19.70 -6.14
N GLU A 93 13.52 -19.13 -5.07
CA GLU A 93 13.99 -19.34 -3.70
C GLU A 93 13.81 -20.80 -3.29
N THR A 94 12.69 -21.43 -3.65
CA THR A 94 12.43 -22.86 -3.42
C THR A 94 13.48 -23.75 -4.10
N LEU A 95 13.80 -23.46 -5.37
CA LEU A 95 14.87 -24.16 -6.08
C LEU A 95 16.23 -23.92 -5.44
N LYS A 96 16.56 -22.67 -5.10
CA LYS A 96 17.85 -22.31 -4.49
C LYS A 96 18.06 -22.99 -3.14
N VAL A 97 17.07 -22.99 -2.25
CA VAL A 97 17.21 -23.62 -0.93
C VAL A 97 17.35 -25.13 -1.06
N GLY A 98 16.57 -25.78 -1.92
CA GLY A 98 16.70 -27.22 -2.18
C GLY A 98 17.98 -27.61 -2.91
N SER A 99 18.65 -26.69 -3.61
CA SER A 99 19.89 -26.92 -4.35
C SER A 99 21.14 -26.37 -3.65
N ILE A 100 21.34 -25.05 -3.72
CA ILE A 100 22.46 -24.33 -3.10
C ILE A 100 22.42 -24.49 -1.58
N GLY A 101 21.23 -24.38 -0.96
CA GLY A 101 21.07 -24.61 0.48
C GLY A 101 21.48 -26.02 0.91
N THR A 102 21.05 -27.04 0.17
CA THR A 102 21.52 -28.42 0.37
C THR A 102 23.04 -28.53 0.22
N LEU A 103 23.64 -27.89 -0.80
CA LEU A 103 25.08 -27.90 -1.02
C LEU A 103 25.85 -27.29 0.16
N HIS A 104 25.42 -26.12 0.65
CA HIS A 104 26.08 -25.42 1.75
C HIS A 104 25.97 -26.19 3.07
N THR A 105 24.80 -26.77 3.35
CA THR A 105 24.56 -27.52 4.59
C THR A 105 25.25 -28.89 4.59
N LEU A 106 25.39 -29.55 3.43
CA LEU A 106 26.28 -30.72 3.26
C LEU A 106 27.75 -30.35 3.44
N GLY A 107 28.16 -29.18 2.92
CA GLY A 107 29.50 -28.62 3.14
C GLY A 107 29.79 -28.43 4.63
N LEU A 108 28.84 -27.86 5.39
CA LEU A 108 28.92 -27.74 6.84
C LEU A 108 29.05 -29.11 7.52
N ALA A 109 28.20 -30.09 7.15
CA ALA A 109 28.27 -31.43 7.74
C ALA A 109 29.62 -32.10 7.48
N LYS A 110 30.16 -31.96 6.26
CA LYS A 110 31.50 -32.43 5.90
C LYS A 110 32.59 -31.77 6.75
N GLU A 111 32.58 -30.45 6.85
CA GLU A 111 33.58 -29.68 7.61
C GLU A 111 33.60 -30.11 9.09
N LYS A 112 32.42 -30.34 9.67
CA LYS A 112 32.27 -30.70 11.08
C LYS A 112 32.39 -32.19 11.37
N GLY A 113 32.39 -33.04 10.35
CA GLY A 113 32.24 -34.49 10.50
C GLY A 113 30.90 -34.88 11.14
N ALA A 114 29.86 -34.06 10.92
CA ALA A 114 28.53 -34.23 11.50
C ALA A 114 27.68 -35.19 10.65
N ARG A 115 26.74 -35.88 11.29
CA ARG A 115 25.71 -36.65 10.58
C ARG A 115 24.70 -35.69 9.94
N TYR A 116 24.39 -35.90 8.67
CA TYR A 116 23.50 -35.03 7.90
C TYR A 116 22.16 -35.73 7.61
N LEU A 117 21.04 -35.15 8.05
CA LEU A 117 19.70 -35.63 7.72
C LEU A 117 19.02 -34.65 6.76
N LEU A 118 18.73 -35.11 5.54
CA LEU A 118 17.96 -34.36 4.54
C LEU A 118 16.46 -34.59 4.71
N ALA A 119 15.68 -33.52 4.82
CA ALA A 119 14.22 -33.56 4.66
C ALA A 119 13.80 -33.53 3.18
N SER A 120 13.74 -34.71 2.57
CA SER A 120 13.02 -34.93 1.31
C SER A 120 11.52 -35.13 1.59
N THR A 121 10.72 -35.30 0.55
CA THR A 121 9.27 -35.50 0.68
C THR A 121 8.76 -36.52 -0.33
N SER A 122 7.49 -36.91 -0.17
CA SER A 122 6.76 -37.69 -1.17
C SER A 122 6.68 -37.02 -2.54
N GLU A 123 7.00 -35.73 -2.67
CA GLU A 123 7.07 -35.05 -3.97
C GLU A 123 8.22 -35.57 -4.84
N ALA A 124 9.22 -36.23 -4.27
CA ALA A 124 10.23 -36.95 -5.04
C ALA A 124 9.60 -38.05 -5.93
N TYR A 125 8.39 -38.50 -5.60
CA TYR A 125 7.60 -39.45 -6.40
C TYR A 125 6.70 -38.79 -7.46
N GLY A 126 6.45 -37.47 -7.39
CA GLY A 126 5.57 -36.73 -8.31
C GLY A 126 4.11 -37.19 -8.26
N ASP A 127 3.52 -37.43 -9.45
CA ASP A 127 2.23 -38.09 -9.64
C ASP A 127 2.47 -39.59 -9.89
N PRO A 128 2.46 -40.42 -8.83
CA PRO A 128 3.08 -41.74 -8.86
C PRO A 128 2.28 -42.75 -9.69
N GLN A 129 2.99 -43.55 -10.48
CA GLN A 129 2.43 -44.68 -11.23
C GLN A 129 2.45 -46.00 -10.45
N VAL A 130 3.04 -45.99 -9.24
CA VAL A 130 3.20 -47.16 -8.36
C VAL A 130 2.51 -46.86 -7.03
N HIS A 131 1.72 -47.81 -6.52
CA HIS A 131 0.94 -47.65 -5.28
C HIS A 131 0.85 -48.97 -4.48
N PRO A 132 1.22 -49.01 -3.18
CA PRO A 132 1.85 -47.92 -2.42
C PRO A 132 3.21 -47.52 -3.01
N GLN A 133 3.78 -46.39 -2.59
CA GLN A 133 5.08 -45.91 -3.06
C GLN A 133 6.22 -46.48 -2.20
N PRO A 134 7.00 -47.47 -2.68
CA PRO A 134 8.20 -47.93 -1.99
C PRO A 134 9.39 -47.01 -2.25
N GLU A 135 10.41 -47.05 -1.37
CA GLU A 135 11.63 -46.23 -1.51
C GLU A 135 12.40 -46.52 -2.80
N SER A 136 12.26 -47.72 -3.36
CA SER A 136 12.86 -48.13 -4.63
C SER A 136 12.24 -47.48 -5.86
N TYR A 137 11.04 -46.91 -5.74
CA TYR A 137 10.38 -46.22 -6.85
C TYR A 137 11.06 -44.88 -7.15
N TRP A 138 11.35 -44.63 -8.42
CA TRP A 138 12.08 -43.44 -8.86
C TRP A 138 11.22 -42.19 -9.00
N GLY A 139 9.89 -42.30 -9.04
CA GLY A 139 8.97 -41.17 -9.22
C GLY A 139 8.63 -40.86 -10.69
N HIS A 140 7.56 -40.08 -10.86
CA HIS A 140 7.04 -39.58 -12.14
C HIS A 140 6.75 -38.08 -11.99
N VAL A 141 7.76 -37.26 -12.28
CA VAL A 141 7.79 -35.81 -12.06
C VAL A 141 7.87 -35.07 -13.40
N ASN A 142 7.17 -33.95 -13.51
CA ASN A 142 7.20 -33.05 -14.65
C ASN A 142 8.16 -31.85 -14.38
N PRO A 143 9.42 -31.86 -14.88
CA PRO A 143 10.40 -30.82 -14.56
C PRO A 143 10.09 -29.45 -15.17
N VAL A 144 9.21 -29.39 -16.17
CA VAL A 144 8.78 -28.13 -16.82
C VAL A 144 7.37 -27.70 -16.39
N GLY A 145 6.71 -28.49 -15.54
CA GLY A 145 5.40 -28.18 -14.99
C GLY A 145 5.48 -27.17 -13.84
N PRO A 146 4.35 -26.52 -13.50
CA PRO A 146 4.30 -25.47 -12.49
C PRO A 146 4.75 -25.93 -11.09
N ARG A 147 4.56 -27.22 -10.77
CA ARG A 147 5.00 -27.83 -9.49
C ARG A 147 6.45 -28.31 -9.50
N GLY A 148 7.07 -28.39 -10.67
CA GLY A 148 8.41 -28.95 -10.85
C GLY A 148 9.47 -28.27 -9.99
N VAL A 149 9.28 -27.00 -9.62
CA VAL A 149 10.21 -26.25 -8.75
C VAL A 149 10.44 -26.91 -7.39
N TYR A 150 9.40 -27.49 -6.78
CA TYR A 150 9.51 -28.14 -5.48
C TYR A 150 9.92 -29.60 -5.62
N ASP A 151 9.33 -30.31 -6.58
CA ASP A 151 9.61 -31.72 -6.85
C ASP A 151 11.08 -31.93 -7.21
N GLU A 152 11.60 -31.12 -8.16
CA GLU A 152 12.99 -31.22 -8.61
C GLU A 152 13.98 -30.71 -7.55
N ALA A 153 13.58 -29.73 -6.72
CA ALA A 153 14.40 -29.32 -5.59
C ALA A 153 14.67 -30.48 -4.63
N LYS A 154 13.65 -31.32 -4.35
CA LYS A 154 13.83 -32.51 -3.50
C LYS A 154 14.68 -33.58 -4.19
N ARG A 155 14.45 -33.86 -5.47
CA ARG A 155 15.23 -34.83 -6.24
C ARG A 155 16.71 -34.43 -6.35
N PHE A 156 16.98 -33.15 -6.60
CA PHE A 156 18.33 -32.59 -6.58
C PHE A 156 18.97 -32.80 -5.20
N GLY A 157 18.26 -32.46 -4.13
CA GLY A 157 18.76 -32.62 -2.76
C GLY A 157 19.15 -34.06 -2.43
N GLU A 158 18.33 -35.04 -2.83
CA GLU A 158 18.63 -36.46 -2.67
C GLU A 158 19.87 -36.88 -3.47
N ALA A 159 19.94 -36.49 -4.75
CA ALA A 159 21.07 -36.81 -5.62
C ALA A 159 22.39 -36.23 -5.08
N MET A 160 22.37 -34.96 -4.64
CA MET A 160 23.52 -34.27 -4.05
C MET A 160 23.96 -34.95 -2.74
N THR A 161 23.01 -35.29 -1.86
CA THR A 161 23.29 -35.97 -0.60
C THR A 161 23.96 -37.33 -0.82
N MET A 162 23.48 -38.10 -1.80
CA MET A 162 24.08 -39.38 -2.16
C MET A 162 25.45 -39.23 -2.84
N ALA A 163 25.67 -38.16 -3.61
CA ALA A 163 26.99 -37.85 -4.17
C ALA A 163 28.01 -37.53 -3.07
N TYR A 164 27.64 -36.74 -2.07
CA TYR A 164 28.49 -36.46 -0.89
C TYR A 164 28.79 -37.73 -0.09
N ARG A 165 27.81 -38.60 0.11
CA ARG A 165 28.02 -39.89 0.79
C ARG A 165 29.04 -40.75 0.05
N ARG A 166 28.87 -40.94 -1.27
CA ARG A 166 29.72 -41.84 -2.07
C ARG A 166 31.11 -41.28 -2.32
N SER A 167 31.23 -39.99 -2.64
CA SER A 167 32.49 -39.39 -3.06
C SER A 167 33.28 -38.73 -1.93
N GLN A 168 32.59 -38.20 -0.91
CA GLN A 168 33.20 -37.46 0.20
C GLN A 168 33.05 -38.17 1.56
N ARG A 169 32.39 -39.34 1.59
CA ARG A 169 32.16 -40.16 2.80
C ARG A 169 31.48 -39.40 3.95
N VAL A 170 30.67 -38.40 3.63
CA VAL A 170 29.83 -37.73 4.64
C VAL A 170 28.79 -38.72 5.14
N ASP A 171 28.60 -38.78 6.46
CA ASP A 171 27.56 -39.62 7.05
C ASP A 171 26.20 -38.96 6.86
N THR A 172 25.39 -39.52 5.96
CA THR A 172 24.12 -38.93 5.54
C THR A 172 22.92 -39.83 5.86
N ALA A 173 21.74 -39.23 5.88
CA ALA A 173 20.45 -39.90 5.91
C ALA A 173 19.45 -39.08 5.10
N ILE A 174 18.52 -39.74 4.42
CA ILE A 174 17.42 -39.10 3.69
C ILE A 174 16.10 -39.61 4.26
N VAL A 175 15.26 -38.69 4.75
CA VAL A 175 13.85 -38.99 5.08
C VAL A 175 12.96 -38.50 3.95
N ARG A 176 12.00 -39.33 3.52
CA ARG A 176 10.91 -38.93 2.61
C ARG A 176 9.63 -38.74 3.41
N ILE A 177 9.31 -37.48 3.65
CA ILE A 177 8.17 -37.04 4.47
C ILE A 177 6.88 -37.07 3.64
N PHE A 178 5.86 -37.78 4.14
CA PHE A 178 4.49 -37.74 3.60
C PHE A 178 3.64 -36.70 4.33
N ASN A 179 2.41 -36.43 3.85
CA ASN A 179 1.57 -35.35 4.37
C ASN A 179 1.42 -35.44 5.88
N THR A 180 1.75 -34.35 6.55
CA THR A 180 1.82 -34.27 8.00
C THR A 180 0.98 -33.11 8.50
N HIS A 181 0.29 -33.30 9.62
CA HIS A 181 -0.48 -32.25 10.27
C HIS A 181 -0.19 -32.17 11.78
N GLY A 182 -0.53 -31.03 12.38
CA GLY A 182 -0.37 -30.81 13.81
C GLY A 182 -0.36 -29.33 14.20
N PRO A 183 -0.14 -29.04 15.49
CA PRO A 183 0.10 -27.69 16.00
C PRO A 183 1.23 -26.95 15.25
N ARG A 184 1.17 -25.61 15.16
CA ARG A 184 2.16 -24.75 14.48
C ARG A 184 2.13 -24.79 12.94
N MET A 185 1.11 -25.41 12.34
CA MET A 185 0.83 -25.22 10.91
C MET A 185 0.33 -23.80 10.63
N ARG A 186 0.69 -23.23 9.49
CA ARG A 186 0.20 -21.91 9.07
C ARG A 186 -1.24 -22.03 8.55
N PRO A 187 -2.18 -21.18 8.98
CA PRO A 187 -3.56 -21.24 8.50
C PRO A 187 -3.75 -21.00 7.00
N ALA A 188 -2.89 -20.19 6.40
CA ALA A 188 -2.99 -19.75 5.00
C ALA A 188 -1.88 -20.33 4.11
N ASP A 189 -1.47 -21.58 4.33
CA ASP A 189 -0.40 -22.20 3.51
C ASP A 189 -0.90 -23.00 2.29
N GLY A 190 -2.21 -23.18 2.14
CA GLY A 190 -2.81 -23.81 0.96
C GLY A 190 -2.89 -25.33 0.98
N ARG A 191 -2.44 -26.01 2.05
CA ARG A 191 -2.66 -27.45 2.22
C ARG A 191 -4.09 -27.72 2.68
N ALA A 192 -4.63 -28.90 2.34
CA ALA A 192 -6.02 -29.25 2.62
C ALA A 192 -6.40 -29.13 4.12
N VAL A 193 -5.60 -29.73 5.02
CA VAL A 193 -5.89 -29.73 6.47
C VAL A 193 -5.97 -28.32 7.07
N PRO A 194 -4.95 -27.45 6.97
CA PRO A 194 -5.02 -26.10 7.55
C PRO A 194 -6.11 -25.24 6.91
N THR A 195 -6.35 -25.38 5.59
CA THR A 195 -7.41 -24.68 4.87
C THR A 195 -8.79 -25.06 5.40
N PHE A 196 -9.09 -26.36 5.52
CA PHE A 196 -10.39 -26.83 6.02
C PHE A 196 -10.62 -26.45 7.49
N ILE A 197 -9.59 -26.54 8.33
CA ILE A 197 -9.71 -26.15 9.75
C ILE A 197 -10.00 -24.64 9.85
N ARG A 198 -9.25 -23.81 9.11
CA ARG A 198 -9.48 -22.35 9.06
C ARG A 198 -10.89 -22.02 8.57
N GLN A 199 -11.33 -22.62 7.47
CA GLN A 199 -12.66 -22.38 6.89
C GLN A 199 -13.77 -22.80 7.87
N ALA A 200 -13.66 -24.00 8.43
CA ALA A 200 -14.63 -24.52 9.39
C ALA A 200 -14.73 -23.63 10.64
N LEU A 201 -13.59 -23.23 11.23
CA LEU A 201 -13.57 -22.38 12.42
C LEU A 201 -14.04 -20.94 12.15
N ARG A 202 -13.94 -20.46 10.90
CA ARG A 202 -14.44 -19.14 10.48
C ARG A 202 -15.87 -19.16 9.95
N GLY A 203 -16.51 -20.33 9.84
CA GLY A 203 -17.83 -20.46 9.22
C GLY A 203 -17.86 -20.22 7.71
N GLU A 204 -16.70 -20.28 7.05
CA GLU A 204 -16.57 -20.16 5.59
C GLU A 204 -16.85 -21.52 4.93
N PRO A 205 -17.32 -21.58 3.67
CA PRO A 205 -17.42 -22.84 2.92
C PRO A 205 -16.07 -23.56 2.81
N LEU A 206 -16.07 -24.89 2.99
CA LEU A 206 -14.91 -25.75 2.81
C LEU A 206 -14.69 -26.00 1.31
N THR A 207 -13.54 -25.59 0.78
CA THR A 207 -13.26 -25.67 -0.66
C THR A 207 -12.54 -26.97 -1.02
N VAL A 208 -13.28 -27.97 -1.49
CA VAL A 208 -12.75 -29.27 -1.92
C VAL A 208 -12.39 -29.23 -3.40
N ALA A 209 -11.12 -29.48 -3.74
CA ALA A 209 -10.69 -29.56 -5.13
C ALA A 209 -11.23 -30.84 -5.81
N GLY A 210 -11.76 -30.73 -7.02
CA GLY A 210 -12.41 -31.83 -7.72
C GLY A 210 -13.67 -32.31 -7.00
N ASP A 211 -14.02 -33.59 -7.16
CA ASP A 211 -15.18 -34.23 -6.52
C ASP A 211 -14.89 -34.74 -5.10
N GLY A 212 -13.64 -34.61 -4.61
CA GLY A 212 -13.22 -35.08 -3.29
C GLY A 212 -12.89 -36.57 -3.21
N SER A 213 -12.92 -37.31 -4.33
CA SER A 213 -12.63 -38.76 -4.38
C SER A 213 -11.15 -39.10 -4.23
N GLN A 214 -10.26 -38.15 -4.52
CA GLN A 214 -8.82 -38.33 -4.41
C GLN A 214 -8.40 -38.63 -2.97
N THR A 215 -7.41 -39.51 -2.81
CA THR A 215 -6.96 -39.98 -1.50
C THR A 215 -5.64 -39.34 -1.08
N ARG A 216 -5.47 -39.21 0.23
CA ARG A 216 -4.20 -38.81 0.86
C ARG A 216 -3.93 -39.69 2.07
N SER A 217 -2.67 -40.04 2.23
CA SER A 217 -2.12 -40.53 3.49
C SER A 217 -1.66 -39.37 4.36
N ILE A 218 -2.15 -39.29 5.59
CA ILE A 218 -1.90 -38.16 6.49
C ILE A 218 -1.45 -38.68 7.86
N GLN A 219 -0.33 -38.15 8.36
CA GLN A 219 0.24 -38.54 9.66
C GLN A 219 0.28 -37.36 10.64
N TYR A 220 0.27 -37.66 11.93
CA TYR A 220 0.46 -36.65 12.96
C TYR A 220 1.94 -36.30 13.14
N VAL A 221 2.22 -35.04 13.49
CA VAL A 221 3.59 -34.50 13.56
C VAL A 221 4.51 -35.25 14.53
N ASP A 222 3.99 -35.74 15.66
CA ASP A 222 4.81 -36.49 16.64
C ASP A 222 5.37 -37.78 16.03
N ASP A 223 4.57 -38.50 15.23
CA ASP A 223 4.98 -39.73 14.57
C ASP A 223 6.09 -39.45 13.55
N LEU A 224 5.96 -38.37 12.78
CA LEU A 224 7.00 -37.94 11.84
C LEU A 224 8.31 -37.61 12.57
N VAL A 225 8.24 -36.81 13.63
CA VAL A 225 9.42 -36.36 14.39
C VAL A 225 10.13 -37.56 15.02
N GLU A 226 9.38 -38.52 15.57
CA GLU A 226 9.92 -39.79 16.07
C GLU A 226 10.66 -40.56 14.97
N GLY A 227 10.07 -40.68 13.78
CA GLY A 227 10.69 -41.35 12.63
C GLY A 227 12.00 -40.67 12.20
N CYS A 228 12.01 -39.33 12.17
CA CYS A 228 13.21 -38.55 11.83
C CYS A 228 14.34 -38.75 12.85
N VAL A 229 14.03 -38.72 14.15
CA VAL A 229 15.03 -38.92 15.22
C VAL A 229 15.58 -40.35 15.23
N ARG A 230 14.75 -41.36 15.01
CA ARG A 230 15.25 -42.74 14.88
C ARG A 230 16.15 -42.92 13.68
N LEU A 231 15.82 -42.32 12.54
CA LEU A 231 16.67 -42.36 11.35
C LEU A 231 18.00 -41.60 11.59
N LEU A 232 17.95 -40.47 12.29
CA LEU A 232 19.13 -39.73 12.73
C LEU A 232 20.05 -40.61 13.61
N HIS A 233 19.50 -41.46 14.47
CA HIS A 233 20.28 -42.35 15.33
C HIS A 233 20.66 -43.70 14.72
N SER A 234 20.11 -44.04 13.55
CA SER A 234 20.52 -45.22 12.79
C SER A 234 21.86 -45.01 12.07
N SER A 235 22.41 -46.06 11.45
CA SER A 235 23.55 -45.96 10.52
C SER A 235 23.11 -45.93 9.04
N HIS A 236 21.81 -45.98 8.77
CA HIS A 236 21.28 -46.14 7.42
C HIS A 236 21.34 -44.82 6.62
N ALA A 237 21.47 -44.95 5.31
CA ALA A 237 21.63 -43.83 4.38
C ALA A 237 20.31 -43.19 3.95
N GLY A 238 19.23 -43.96 4.03
CA GLY A 238 17.99 -43.65 3.33
C GLY A 238 18.10 -43.82 1.81
N PRO A 239 17.05 -43.43 1.06
CA PRO A 239 15.81 -42.83 1.57
C PRO A 239 15.01 -43.80 2.46
N VAL A 240 14.26 -43.26 3.43
CA VAL A 240 13.26 -43.98 4.22
C VAL A 240 11.95 -43.21 4.21
N ASN A 241 10.85 -43.87 3.86
CA ASN A 241 9.52 -43.29 3.91
C ASN A 241 9.03 -43.18 5.35
N ILE A 242 8.64 -41.98 5.76
CA ILE A 242 7.99 -41.74 7.05
C ILE A 242 6.62 -41.12 6.77
N GLY A 243 5.57 -41.90 7.02
CA GLY A 243 4.20 -41.57 6.66
C GLY A 243 3.18 -42.55 7.25
N ASN A 244 1.89 -42.28 7.01
CA ASN A 244 0.81 -43.17 7.42
C ASN A 244 0.39 -44.07 6.25
N PRO A 245 0.40 -45.40 6.34
CA PRO A 245 -0.06 -46.26 5.25
C PRO A 245 -1.59 -46.27 5.11
N ARG A 246 -2.35 -45.57 5.96
CA ARG A 246 -3.80 -45.43 5.85
C ARG A 246 -4.16 -44.21 5.03
N GLU A 247 -4.95 -44.43 3.98
CA GLU A 247 -5.51 -43.37 3.15
C GLU A 247 -6.89 -42.91 3.62
N VAL A 248 -7.20 -41.65 3.33
CA VAL A 248 -8.52 -41.03 3.49
C VAL A 248 -8.83 -40.21 2.24
N SER A 249 -10.09 -40.18 1.78
CA SER A 249 -10.49 -39.30 0.70
C SER A 249 -10.53 -37.84 1.16
N ILE A 250 -10.28 -36.89 0.28
CA ILE A 250 -10.36 -35.46 0.61
C ILE A 250 -11.76 -35.07 1.07
N GLY A 251 -12.81 -35.63 0.46
CA GLY A 251 -14.19 -35.42 0.89
C GLY A 251 -14.44 -35.91 2.32
N ALA A 252 -13.99 -37.11 2.67
CA ALA A 252 -14.12 -37.64 4.03
C ALA A 252 -13.30 -36.82 5.04
N LEU A 253 -12.11 -36.35 4.64
CA LEU A 253 -11.28 -35.47 5.47
C LEU A 253 -11.97 -34.12 5.75
N ALA A 254 -12.60 -33.51 4.74
CA ALA A 254 -13.33 -32.25 4.89
C ALA A 254 -14.51 -32.40 5.86
N VAL A 255 -15.29 -33.47 5.72
CA VAL A 255 -16.39 -33.81 6.64
C VAL A 255 -15.87 -33.99 8.07
N LEU A 256 -14.82 -34.80 8.25
CA LEU A 256 -14.24 -35.05 9.57
C LEU A 256 -13.75 -33.77 10.24
N ILE A 257 -13.05 -32.89 9.50
CA ILE A 257 -12.56 -31.62 10.04
C ILE A 257 -13.72 -30.67 10.39
N ARG A 258 -14.75 -30.57 9.55
CA ARG A 258 -15.95 -29.75 9.83
C ARG A 258 -16.61 -30.21 11.14
N ASP A 259 -16.78 -31.51 11.30
CA ASP A 259 -17.43 -32.11 12.47
C ASP A 259 -16.59 -31.90 13.74
N LEU A 260 -15.26 -32.11 13.68
CA LEU A 260 -14.33 -31.83 14.79
C LEU A 260 -14.24 -30.34 15.15
N ALA A 261 -14.41 -29.45 14.17
CA ALA A 261 -14.45 -28.01 14.39
C ALA A 261 -15.76 -27.56 15.05
N GLY A 262 -16.82 -28.37 15.00
CA GLY A 262 -18.17 -28.01 15.42
C GLY A 262 -18.84 -27.01 14.46
N SER A 263 -18.53 -27.10 13.17
CA SER A 263 -18.94 -26.12 12.16
C SER A 263 -20.14 -26.58 11.33
N ALA A 264 -20.93 -25.61 10.87
CA ALA A 264 -22.01 -25.83 9.90
C ALA A 264 -21.62 -25.49 8.45
N SER A 265 -20.34 -25.20 8.19
CA SER A 265 -19.83 -24.81 6.87
C SER A 265 -20.22 -25.82 5.78
N GLU A 266 -20.73 -25.29 4.67
CA GLU A 266 -21.00 -26.06 3.45
C GLU A 266 -19.70 -26.54 2.79
N ILE A 267 -19.77 -27.61 2.00
CA ILE A 267 -18.65 -28.10 1.20
C ILE A 267 -18.87 -27.66 -0.25
N HIS A 268 -17.95 -26.86 -0.78
CA HIS A 268 -17.98 -26.35 -2.16
C HIS A 268 -16.88 -27.01 -2.98
N HIS A 269 -17.23 -27.45 -4.19
CA HIS A 269 -16.28 -28.09 -5.09
C HIS A 269 -15.63 -27.04 -6.02
N VAL A 270 -14.31 -27.05 -6.08
CA VAL A 270 -13.51 -26.14 -6.93
C VAL A 270 -12.68 -26.91 -7.96
N PRO A 271 -12.25 -26.31 -9.07
CA PRO A 271 -11.38 -26.98 -10.04
C PRO A 271 -10.10 -27.54 -9.41
N ARG A 272 -9.61 -28.68 -9.92
CA ARG A 272 -8.34 -29.26 -9.45
C ARG A 272 -7.16 -28.39 -9.92
N PRO A 273 -6.17 -28.15 -9.05
CA PRO A 273 -4.90 -27.58 -9.47
C PRO A 273 -4.20 -28.49 -10.49
N GLU A 274 -3.48 -27.89 -11.43
CA GLU A 274 -2.63 -28.60 -12.39
C GLU A 274 -1.55 -29.41 -11.66
N ASP A 275 -1.26 -30.61 -12.17
CA ASP A 275 -0.29 -31.56 -11.61
C ASP A 275 -0.51 -31.96 -10.14
N ASP A 276 -1.70 -31.75 -9.55
CA ASP A 276 -2.00 -32.24 -8.20
C ASP A 276 -2.16 -33.78 -8.19
N PRO A 277 -1.34 -34.53 -7.42
CA PRO A 277 -1.32 -35.98 -7.42
C PRO A 277 -2.69 -36.59 -7.11
N THR A 278 -3.05 -37.69 -7.76
CA THR A 278 -4.37 -38.31 -7.52
C THR A 278 -4.36 -39.25 -6.31
N VAL A 279 -3.26 -39.96 -6.08
CA VAL A 279 -3.12 -40.96 -5.01
C VAL A 279 -1.73 -40.86 -4.38
N ARG A 280 -1.65 -40.99 -3.04
CA ARG A 280 -0.36 -40.93 -2.33
C ARG A 280 -0.41 -41.73 -1.02
N GLN A 281 0.32 -42.83 -1.00
CA GLN A 281 0.41 -43.77 0.12
C GLN A 281 1.84 -44.31 0.26
N PRO A 282 2.50 -44.12 1.42
CA PRO A 282 3.81 -44.67 1.66
C PRO A 282 3.76 -46.18 1.87
N ASP A 283 4.72 -46.91 1.31
CA ASP A 283 5.15 -48.18 1.90
C ASP A 283 6.09 -47.85 3.06
N VAL A 284 5.75 -48.31 4.27
CA VAL A 284 6.51 -48.04 5.51
C VAL A 284 7.21 -49.29 6.05
N THR A 285 7.30 -50.35 5.26
CA THR A 285 7.94 -51.62 5.65
C THR A 285 9.39 -51.40 6.07
N LEU A 286 10.16 -50.62 5.30
CA LEU A 286 11.56 -50.32 5.63
C LEU A 286 11.67 -49.59 6.97
N ALA A 287 10.82 -48.60 7.25
CA ALA A 287 10.85 -47.87 8.52
C ALA A 287 10.51 -48.77 9.72
N ARG A 288 9.58 -49.73 9.56
CA ARG A 288 9.25 -50.71 10.60
C ARG A 288 10.41 -51.63 10.90
N GLU A 289 11.00 -52.23 9.87
CA GLU A 289 12.06 -53.22 10.03
C GLU A 289 13.38 -52.60 10.52
N LEU A 290 13.74 -51.44 9.96
CA LEU A 290 15.01 -50.78 10.24
C LEU A 290 14.98 -49.94 11.52
N LEU A 291 13.89 -49.20 11.75
CA LEU A 291 13.80 -48.21 12.83
C LEU A 291 12.88 -48.68 13.97
N GLY A 292 12.20 -49.82 13.83
CA GLY A 292 11.14 -50.22 14.76
C GLY A 292 10.00 -49.21 14.82
N TRP A 293 9.81 -48.41 13.77
CA TRP A 293 8.91 -47.27 13.74
C TRP A 293 7.59 -47.60 13.02
N ASN A 294 6.48 -47.13 13.56
CA ASN A 294 5.16 -47.15 12.93
C ASN A 294 4.37 -45.92 13.41
N PRO A 295 3.50 -45.31 12.59
CA PRO A 295 2.60 -44.26 13.08
C PRO A 295 1.73 -44.80 14.22
N ALA A 296 1.65 -44.04 15.31
CA ALA A 296 0.95 -44.44 16.53
C ALA A 296 -0.31 -43.61 16.79
N VAL A 297 -0.41 -42.40 16.24
CA VAL A 297 -1.54 -41.50 16.48
C VAL A 297 -2.61 -41.71 15.41
N ASP A 298 -3.85 -41.99 15.85
CA ASP A 298 -4.99 -42.07 14.93
C ASP A 298 -5.29 -40.71 14.29
N LEU A 299 -5.78 -40.74 13.04
CA LEU A 299 -6.08 -39.54 12.27
C LEU A 299 -7.06 -38.61 12.99
N GLU A 300 -8.13 -39.15 13.58
CA GLU A 300 -9.14 -38.34 14.27
C GLU A 300 -8.53 -37.66 15.51
N ASP A 301 -7.76 -38.40 16.31
CA ASP A 301 -7.12 -37.87 17.51
C ASP A 301 -6.11 -36.77 17.17
N GLY A 302 -5.30 -36.98 16.14
CA GLY A 302 -4.37 -35.97 15.66
C GLY A 302 -5.11 -34.73 15.16
N LEU A 303 -6.18 -34.90 14.37
CA LEU A 303 -6.96 -33.79 13.82
C LEU A 303 -7.65 -33.01 14.93
N ARG A 304 -8.18 -33.69 15.95
CA ARG A 304 -8.77 -33.05 17.14
C ARG A 304 -7.77 -32.14 17.84
N ARG A 305 -6.53 -32.60 18.04
CA ARG A 305 -5.43 -31.78 18.59
C ARG A 305 -5.07 -30.61 17.69
N THR A 306 -5.05 -30.83 16.38
CA THR A 306 -4.76 -29.79 15.38
C THR A 306 -5.84 -28.71 15.39
N VAL A 307 -7.11 -29.09 15.37
CA VAL A 307 -8.27 -28.19 15.44
C VAL A 307 -8.26 -27.41 16.75
N ALA A 308 -7.99 -28.06 17.88
CA ALA A 308 -7.88 -27.38 19.17
C ALA A 308 -6.78 -26.30 19.15
N TRP A 309 -5.59 -26.64 18.66
CA TRP A 309 -4.52 -25.66 18.54
C TRP A 309 -4.90 -24.49 17.62
N PHE A 310 -5.53 -24.76 16.48
CA PHE A 310 -6.05 -23.71 15.60
C PHE A 310 -7.12 -22.86 16.29
N ARG A 311 -8.03 -23.46 17.07
CA ARG A 311 -9.06 -22.69 17.79
C ARG A 311 -8.44 -21.69 18.76
N ASP A 312 -7.33 -22.05 19.39
CA ASP A 312 -6.64 -21.21 20.37
C ASP A 312 -5.68 -20.19 19.74
N ASN A 313 -5.16 -20.46 18.52
CA ASN A 313 -4.09 -19.69 17.89
C ASN A 313 -4.47 -19.06 16.53
N LEU A 314 -5.65 -19.36 16.00
CA LEU A 314 -6.17 -18.69 14.82
C LEU A 314 -6.59 -17.28 15.24
N ALA A 315 -5.87 -16.28 14.74
CA ALA A 315 -6.32 -14.91 14.85
C ALA A 315 -7.78 -14.82 14.38
N PRO A 316 -8.64 -14.04 15.06
CA PRO A 316 -10.02 -13.82 14.60
C PRO A 316 -10.01 -13.46 13.11
N ALA A 317 -11.07 -13.84 12.39
CA ALA A 317 -11.19 -13.60 10.95
C ALA A 317 -10.65 -12.21 10.63
N ALA A 318 -9.62 -12.17 9.77
CA ALA A 318 -8.91 -10.92 9.48
C ALA A 318 -9.98 -9.93 9.04
N PRO A 319 -10.16 -8.86 9.80
CA PRO A 319 -11.22 -7.94 9.48
C PRO A 319 -10.84 -7.18 8.22
N GLU A 320 -11.73 -7.17 7.24
CA GLU A 320 -11.52 -6.36 6.04
C GLU A 320 -11.54 -4.90 6.47
N ALA A 321 -10.39 -4.24 6.40
CA ALA A 321 -10.36 -2.79 6.48
C ALA A 321 -11.21 -2.25 5.33
N VAL A 322 -12.23 -1.47 5.66
CA VAL A 322 -13.06 -0.82 4.64
C VAL A 322 -12.47 0.56 4.37
N ILE A 323 -12.17 0.83 3.11
CA ILE A 323 -11.63 2.10 2.67
C ILE A 323 -12.74 2.86 1.95
N ILE A 324 -13.02 4.08 2.37
CA ILE A 324 -14.02 4.94 1.74
C ILE A 324 -13.32 5.97 0.86
N GLY A 325 -13.56 5.87 -0.45
CA GLY A 325 -12.98 6.67 -1.53
C GLY A 325 -11.75 6.01 -2.15
N ALA A 326 -11.71 5.96 -3.49
CA ALA A 326 -10.62 5.46 -4.33
C ALA A 326 -9.76 6.60 -4.91
N GLY A 327 -9.65 7.72 -4.19
CA GLY A 327 -8.69 8.78 -4.48
C GLY A 327 -7.27 8.45 -4.00
N PRO A 328 -6.32 9.40 -4.12
CA PRO A 328 -4.92 9.22 -3.73
C PRO A 328 -4.71 8.62 -2.34
N ALA A 329 -5.43 9.11 -1.34
CA ALA A 329 -5.29 8.62 0.03
C ALA A 329 -5.84 7.19 0.19
N GLY A 330 -7.03 6.91 -0.35
CA GLY A 330 -7.67 5.61 -0.20
C GLY A 330 -6.92 4.49 -0.93
N LEU A 331 -6.54 4.70 -2.18
CA LEU A 331 -5.76 3.70 -2.93
C LEU A 331 -4.35 3.51 -2.37
N THR A 332 -3.74 4.56 -1.80
CA THR A 332 -2.49 4.40 -1.05
C THR A 332 -2.71 3.50 0.17
N ALA A 333 -3.77 3.72 0.95
CA ALA A 333 -4.07 2.87 2.11
C ALA A 333 -4.29 1.41 1.70
N ALA A 334 -5.06 1.18 0.64
CA ALA A 334 -5.34 -0.17 0.11
C ALA A 334 -4.04 -0.88 -0.31
N ARG A 335 -3.15 -0.15 -1.00
CA ARG A 335 -1.86 -0.69 -1.43
C ARG A 335 -0.94 -1.02 -0.26
N GLU A 336 -0.85 -0.15 0.75
CA GLU A 336 -0.02 -0.39 1.94
C GLU A 336 -0.53 -1.59 2.76
N LEU A 337 -1.86 -1.76 2.89
CA LEU A 337 -2.45 -2.95 3.51
C LEU A 337 -2.12 -4.23 2.71
N ALA A 338 -2.30 -4.17 1.40
CA ALA A 338 -2.04 -5.30 0.51
C ALA A 338 -0.56 -5.75 0.53
N ARG A 339 0.39 -4.81 0.68
CA ARG A 339 1.83 -5.12 0.84
C ARG A 339 2.14 -5.94 2.10
N ARG A 340 1.21 -6.00 3.05
CA ARG A 340 1.34 -6.72 4.33
C ARG A 340 0.34 -7.88 4.41
N ASP A 341 -0.14 -8.37 3.27
CA ASP A 341 -1.10 -9.46 3.14
C ASP A 341 -2.44 -9.21 3.86
N VAL A 342 -2.81 -7.93 4.07
CA VAL A 342 -4.11 -7.54 4.61
C VAL A 342 -4.99 -7.04 3.47
N MET A 343 -6.04 -7.79 3.17
CA MET A 343 -6.98 -7.42 2.10
C MET A 343 -8.00 -6.42 2.60
N SER A 344 -8.35 -5.48 1.71
CA SER A 344 -9.28 -4.39 1.99
C SER A 344 -10.41 -4.36 0.98
N THR A 345 -11.50 -3.71 1.36
CA THR A 345 -12.63 -3.40 0.48
C THR A 345 -12.67 -1.89 0.30
N VAL A 346 -12.41 -1.40 -0.92
CA VAL A 346 -12.48 0.01 -1.28
C VAL A 346 -13.85 0.32 -1.87
N LEU A 347 -14.52 1.33 -1.35
CA LEU A 347 -15.85 1.79 -1.78
C LEU A 347 -15.74 3.19 -2.36
N GLU A 348 -16.01 3.36 -3.65
CA GLU A 348 -15.96 4.64 -4.37
C GLU A 348 -17.36 4.98 -4.90
N ALA A 349 -17.79 6.21 -4.67
CA ALA A 349 -19.09 6.70 -5.11
C ALA A 349 -19.13 6.94 -6.63
N ASP A 350 -17.99 7.32 -7.20
CA ASP A 350 -17.83 7.58 -8.63
C ASP A 350 -17.62 6.29 -9.45
N ASP A 351 -17.77 6.39 -10.77
CA ASP A 351 -17.52 5.29 -11.72
C ASP A 351 -16.04 5.17 -12.13
N VAL A 352 -15.18 6.05 -11.60
CA VAL A 352 -13.74 6.13 -11.88
C VAL A 352 -12.93 6.37 -10.61
N VAL A 353 -11.67 5.93 -10.64
CA VAL A 353 -10.72 6.13 -9.54
C VAL A 353 -9.96 7.46 -9.65
N GLY A 354 -9.21 7.82 -8.60
CA GLY A 354 -8.32 8.98 -8.57
C GLY A 354 -8.96 10.25 -7.98
N GLY A 355 -10.28 10.27 -7.78
CA GLY A 355 -11.00 11.38 -7.12
C GLY A 355 -10.71 12.72 -7.79
N ILE A 356 -10.19 13.70 -7.04
CA ILE A 356 -9.81 15.02 -7.58
C ILE A 356 -8.54 14.93 -8.45
N SER A 357 -7.70 13.90 -8.27
CA SER A 357 -6.50 13.63 -9.09
C SER A 357 -6.77 12.68 -10.26
N ARG A 358 -8.01 12.62 -10.76
CA ARG A 358 -8.35 11.86 -11.95
C ARG A 358 -7.97 12.60 -13.24
N THR A 359 -7.79 11.84 -14.31
CA THR A 359 -7.75 12.37 -15.68
C THR A 359 -9.08 12.03 -16.36
N VAL A 360 -9.72 13.00 -17.02
CA VAL A 360 -10.94 12.77 -17.80
C VAL A 360 -10.57 12.56 -19.26
N GLU A 361 -11.21 11.59 -19.92
CA GLU A 361 -11.08 11.35 -21.35
C GLU A 361 -12.43 11.56 -22.07
N ARG A 362 -12.46 12.42 -23.09
CA ARG A 362 -13.62 12.66 -23.97
C ARG A 362 -13.16 12.71 -25.41
N ASP A 363 -13.73 11.88 -26.28
CA ASP A 363 -13.37 11.79 -27.71
C ASP A 363 -11.85 11.65 -27.98
N GLY A 364 -11.13 10.99 -27.08
CA GLY A 364 -9.67 10.82 -27.16
C GLY A 364 -8.85 12.03 -26.70
N TRP A 365 -9.48 13.07 -26.16
CA TRP A 365 -8.82 14.19 -25.48
C TRP A 365 -8.75 13.92 -23.98
N ARG A 366 -7.58 14.08 -23.38
CA ARG A 366 -7.38 13.96 -21.94
C ARG A 366 -7.17 15.31 -21.28
N PHE A 367 -7.78 15.49 -20.12
CA PHE A 367 -7.62 16.70 -19.32
C PHE A 367 -7.88 16.43 -17.84
N ASP A 368 -7.14 17.13 -16.99
CA ASP A 368 -7.20 16.92 -15.55
C ASP A 368 -8.22 17.86 -14.88
N ILE A 369 -8.57 17.54 -13.64
CA ILE A 369 -9.31 18.43 -12.75
C ILE A 369 -8.34 19.45 -12.13
N GLY A 370 -7.80 20.32 -12.99
CA GLY A 370 -6.74 21.27 -12.67
C GLY A 370 -5.34 20.65 -12.64
N GLY A 371 -4.31 21.49 -12.52
CA GLY A 371 -2.92 21.05 -12.65
C GLY A 371 -2.38 20.25 -11.46
N HIS A 372 -2.02 18.99 -11.69
CA HIS A 372 -1.49 18.07 -10.69
C HIS A 372 0.01 17.77 -10.90
N ARG A 373 0.85 18.28 -10.01
CA ARG A 373 2.31 18.07 -10.07
C ARG A 373 2.70 16.93 -9.13
N PHE A 374 3.48 15.97 -9.62
CA PHE A 374 4.10 14.95 -8.79
C PHE A 374 5.45 15.47 -8.32
N PHE A 375 5.45 16.05 -7.13
CA PHE A 375 6.64 16.51 -6.44
C PHE A 375 6.50 16.18 -4.97
N THR A 376 7.54 15.59 -4.39
CA THR A 376 7.58 15.38 -2.95
C THR A 376 9.00 15.42 -2.40
N LYS A 377 9.14 15.90 -1.16
CA LYS A 377 10.34 15.77 -0.33
C LYS A 377 10.31 14.49 0.52
N VAL A 378 9.18 13.77 0.53
CA VAL A 378 8.97 12.58 1.35
C VAL A 378 9.41 11.35 0.57
N ALA A 379 10.57 10.78 0.93
CA ALA A 379 11.19 9.67 0.21
C ALA A 379 10.25 8.47 0.00
N ARG A 380 9.46 8.11 1.02
CA ARG A 380 8.49 7.00 0.92
C ARG A 380 7.36 7.26 -0.10
N VAL A 381 6.92 8.51 -0.26
CA VAL A 381 5.93 8.87 -1.27
C VAL A 381 6.55 8.80 -2.66
N SER A 382 7.79 9.30 -2.82
CA SER A 382 8.52 9.18 -4.09
C SER A 382 8.72 7.72 -4.48
N ALA A 383 9.11 6.86 -3.53
CA ALA A 383 9.29 5.43 -3.76
C ALA A 383 7.97 4.76 -4.18
N PHE A 384 6.85 5.13 -3.54
CA PHE A 384 5.52 4.65 -3.93
C PHE A 384 5.20 4.98 -5.39
N TRP A 385 5.44 6.22 -5.84
CA TRP A 385 5.15 6.61 -7.23
C TRP A 385 5.96 5.80 -8.26
N HIS A 386 7.24 5.56 -8.01
CA HIS A 386 8.12 4.81 -8.92
C HIS A 386 7.89 3.29 -8.85
N GLU A 387 7.29 2.79 -7.77
CA GLU A 387 6.82 1.40 -7.70
C GLU A 387 5.56 1.21 -8.56
N VAL A 388 4.62 2.15 -8.51
CA VAL A 388 3.34 2.04 -9.23
C VAL A 388 3.54 2.27 -10.73
N LEU A 389 4.29 3.31 -11.11
CA LEU A 389 4.60 3.62 -12.50
C LEU A 389 6.10 3.41 -12.77
N PRO A 390 6.48 2.52 -13.70
CA PRO A 390 7.88 2.27 -14.02
C PRO A 390 8.55 3.47 -14.70
N ASP A 391 9.89 3.48 -14.67
CA ASP A 391 10.71 4.50 -15.30
C ASP A 391 10.40 4.62 -16.81
N GLY A 392 9.91 5.79 -17.23
CA GLY A 392 9.48 6.09 -18.61
C GLY A 392 8.01 6.51 -18.73
N GLU A 393 7.16 6.08 -17.80
CA GLU A 393 5.75 6.53 -17.74
C GLU A 393 5.57 7.79 -16.88
N LEU A 394 6.53 8.07 -16.00
CA LEU A 394 6.55 9.25 -15.15
C LEU A 394 7.52 10.30 -15.73
N LEU A 395 6.97 11.27 -16.46
CA LEU A 395 7.73 12.24 -17.25
C LEU A 395 8.26 13.39 -16.38
N LEU A 396 9.50 13.82 -16.61
CA LEU A 396 10.05 15.02 -15.98
C LEU A 396 9.71 16.26 -16.83
N ARG A 397 8.99 17.22 -16.24
CA ARG A 397 8.49 18.40 -16.94
C ARG A 397 9.05 19.70 -16.35
N PRO A 398 9.45 20.66 -17.18
CA PRO A 398 9.83 21.98 -16.70
C PRO A 398 8.60 22.69 -16.15
N ARG A 399 8.77 23.44 -15.07
CA ARG A 399 7.74 24.30 -14.54
C ARG A 399 7.72 25.63 -15.29
N ARG A 400 6.67 25.84 -16.08
CA ARG A 400 6.41 27.10 -16.78
C ARG A 400 5.05 27.64 -16.39
N SER A 401 5.06 28.77 -15.70
CA SER A 401 3.84 29.45 -15.28
C SER A 401 4.00 30.96 -15.23
N ARG A 402 2.96 31.68 -15.65
CA ARG A 402 2.93 33.16 -15.66
C ARG A 402 1.60 33.69 -15.12
N ILE A 403 1.58 34.97 -14.78
CA ILE A 403 0.37 35.73 -14.44
C ILE A 403 -0.03 36.59 -15.63
N LEU A 404 -1.30 36.53 -16.02
CA LEU A 404 -1.91 37.42 -17.00
C LEU A 404 -2.71 38.51 -16.30
N TYR A 405 -2.34 39.77 -16.53
CA TYR A 405 -3.06 40.93 -16.01
C TYR A 405 -3.10 42.06 -17.06
N ARG A 406 -4.30 42.50 -17.45
CA ARG A 406 -4.53 43.57 -18.44
C ARG A 406 -3.77 43.34 -19.76
N GLY A 407 -3.85 42.13 -20.30
CA GLY A 407 -3.21 41.75 -21.56
C GLY A 407 -1.68 41.67 -21.51
N ARG A 408 -1.06 41.66 -20.33
CA ARG A 408 0.40 41.52 -20.15
C ARG A 408 0.74 40.34 -19.26
N PHE A 409 1.84 39.66 -19.60
CA PHE A 409 2.39 38.55 -18.84
C PHE A 409 3.38 39.04 -17.77
N TYR A 410 3.32 38.42 -16.60
CA TYR A 410 4.21 38.64 -15.47
C TYR A 410 4.76 37.31 -14.96
N ASP A 411 5.99 37.32 -14.44
CA ASP A 411 6.63 36.13 -13.88
C ASP A 411 5.85 35.59 -12.67
N TYR A 412 5.82 34.26 -12.51
CA TYR A 412 5.38 33.60 -11.29
C TYR A 412 6.53 32.81 -10.64
N PRO A 413 6.83 33.03 -9.34
CA PRO A 413 6.27 34.06 -8.47
C PRO A 413 6.62 35.48 -8.95
N LEU A 414 5.82 36.45 -8.51
CA LEU A 414 5.93 37.84 -8.92
C LEU A 414 7.31 38.41 -8.55
N ARG A 415 8.07 38.87 -9.54
CA ARG A 415 9.32 39.62 -9.33
C ARG A 415 9.02 41.13 -9.27
N PRO A 416 9.08 41.78 -8.09
CA PRO A 416 8.53 43.14 -7.92
C PRO A 416 9.11 44.19 -8.89
N LEU A 417 10.42 44.20 -9.11
CA LEU A 417 11.07 45.15 -10.02
C LEU A 417 10.67 44.93 -11.48
N ALA A 418 10.62 43.67 -11.93
CA ALA A 418 10.17 43.34 -13.28
C ALA A 418 8.69 43.69 -13.48
N ALA A 419 7.85 43.43 -12.47
CA ALA A 419 6.44 43.77 -12.49
C ALA A 419 6.21 45.28 -12.54
N LEU A 420 6.92 46.07 -11.72
CA LEU A 420 6.84 47.54 -11.76
C LEU A 420 7.26 48.09 -13.13
N ARG A 421 8.34 47.56 -13.73
CA ARG A 421 8.77 47.95 -15.08
C ARG A 421 7.68 47.65 -16.11
N ASN A 422 7.04 46.48 -16.02
CA ASN A 422 6.00 46.06 -16.95
C ASN A 422 4.65 46.78 -16.75
N LEU A 423 4.38 47.32 -15.55
CA LEU A 423 3.20 48.17 -15.29
C LEU A 423 3.31 49.58 -15.93
N GLY A 424 4.53 50.01 -16.28
CA GLY A 424 4.82 51.34 -16.80
C GLY A 424 5.12 52.37 -15.70
N ALA A 425 5.89 53.40 -16.05
CA ALA A 425 6.51 54.33 -15.09
C ALA A 425 5.49 55.06 -14.17
N SER A 426 4.34 55.46 -14.71
CA SER A 426 3.32 56.18 -13.94
C SER A 426 2.64 55.29 -12.90
N GLU A 427 2.29 54.06 -13.26
CA GLU A 427 1.64 53.11 -12.34
C GLU A 427 2.65 52.53 -11.34
N ALA A 428 3.90 52.33 -11.76
CA ALA A 428 5.00 51.95 -10.87
C ALA A 428 5.20 52.97 -9.75
N LEU A 429 5.28 54.27 -10.08
CA LEU A 429 5.40 55.34 -9.09
C LEU A 429 4.23 55.32 -8.10
N ARG A 430 3.00 55.12 -8.58
CA ARG A 430 1.82 55.03 -7.71
C ARG A 430 1.84 53.79 -6.81
N CYS A 431 2.39 52.67 -7.27
CA CYS A 431 2.58 51.48 -6.44
C CYS A 431 3.59 51.75 -5.33
N VAL A 432 4.73 52.38 -5.65
CA VAL A 432 5.74 52.77 -4.65
C VAL A 432 5.18 53.77 -3.64
N LEU A 433 4.47 54.82 -4.09
CA LEU A 433 3.82 55.77 -3.19
C LEU A 433 2.75 55.11 -2.30
N SER A 434 1.99 54.15 -2.85
CA SER A 434 1.02 53.37 -2.08
C SER A 434 1.68 52.49 -1.03
N TYR A 435 2.86 51.94 -1.33
CA TYR A 435 3.66 51.16 -0.38
C TYR A 435 4.21 52.05 0.73
N LEU A 436 4.83 53.19 0.39
CA LEU A 436 5.32 54.17 1.38
C LEU A 436 4.20 54.66 2.30
N ARG A 437 3.01 54.94 1.75
CA ARG A 437 1.83 55.28 2.55
C ARG A 437 1.44 54.17 3.52
N ALA A 438 1.50 52.90 3.10
CA ALA A 438 1.20 51.76 3.98
C ALA A 438 2.28 51.52 5.05
N GLN A 439 3.53 51.99 4.84
CA GLN A 439 4.55 51.97 5.89
C GLN A 439 4.34 53.07 6.94
N VAL A 440 3.87 54.25 6.52
CA VAL A 440 3.60 55.38 7.43
C VAL A 440 2.28 55.20 8.17
N CYS A 441 1.24 54.71 7.48
CA CYS A 441 -0.07 54.44 8.03
C CYS A 441 -0.46 52.98 7.73
N PRO A 442 -0.01 52.02 8.53
CA PRO A 442 -0.33 50.61 8.31
C PRO A 442 -1.84 50.34 8.51
N PRO A 443 -2.39 49.30 7.84
CA PRO A 443 -3.76 48.84 8.08
C PRO A 443 -3.97 48.51 9.56
N ALA A 444 -5.11 48.97 10.12
CA ALA A 444 -5.46 48.77 11.52
C ALA A 444 -5.73 47.29 11.85
N ASP A 445 -6.31 46.55 10.91
CA ASP A 445 -6.52 45.11 11.00
C ASP A 445 -5.60 44.39 10.00
N GLN A 446 -4.75 43.50 10.52
CA GLN A 446 -3.83 42.66 9.75
C GLN A 446 -4.09 41.17 9.99
N SER A 447 -5.21 40.83 10.64
CA SER A 447 -5.65 39.45 10.87
C SER A 447 -6.19 38.79 9.59
N HIS A 448 -6.41 39.57 8.53
CA HIS A 448 -6.90 39.11 7.23
C HIS A 448 -5.92 39.41 6.07
N LEU A 449 -6.09 38.68 4.96
CA LEU A 449 -5.23 38.68 3.77
C LEU A 449 -4.98 40.11 3.23
N GLU A 450 -6.03 40.92 3.08
CA GLU A 450 -5.88 42.30 2.58
C GLU A 450 -4.91 43.13 3.42
N GLY A 451 -5.14 43.22 4.74
CA GLY A 451 -4.31 44.03 5.63
C GLY A 451 -2.86 43.52 5.68
N TRP A 452 -2.68 42.21 5.71
CA TRP A 452 -1.37 41.57 5.76
C TRP A 452 -0.54 41.81 4.48
N VAL A 453 -1.16 41.66 3.29
CA VAL A 453 -0.47 41.87 1.99
C VAL A 453 -0.29 43.36 1.71
N ALA A 454 -1.28 44.20 2.01
CA ALA A 454 -1.16 45.64 1.82
C ALA A 454 -0.01 46.24 2.65
N THR A 455 0.27 45.70 3.83
CA THR A 455 1.43 46.10 4.66
C THR A 455 2.76 45.77 3.99
N ARG A 456 2.85 44.67 3.23
CA ARG A 456 4.11 44.20 2.61
C ARG A 456 4.37 44.75 1.21
N PHE A 457 3.31 45.07 0.48
CA PHE A 457 3.38 45.44 -0.94
C PHE A 457 2.67 46.74 -1.29
N GLY A 458 1.94 47.34 -0.35
CA GLY A 458 1.04 48.46 -0.60
C GLY A 458 -0.30 48.02 -1.19
N TYR A 459 -1.35 48.80 -0.92
CA TYR A 459 -2.72 48.54 -1.41
C TYR A 459 -2.81 48.43 -2.93
N ARG A 460 -1.99 49.16 -3.68
CA ARG A 460 -2.08 49.19 -5.14
C ARG A 460 -1.57 47.91 -5.79
N LEU A 461 -0.41 47.40 -5.36
CA LEU A 461 0.11 46.12 -5.84
C LEU A 461 -0.77 44.95 -5.39
N TYR A 462 -1.26 45.02 -4.14
CA TYR A 462 -2.26 44.09 -3.61
C TYR A 462 -3.50 44.00 -4.53
N ARG A 463 -4.09 45.14 -4.92
CA ARG A 463 -5.27 45.15 -5.81
C ARG A 463 -4.99 44.56 -7.19
N HIS A 464 -3.78 44.76 -7.74
CA HIS A 464 -3.42 44.28 -9.07
C HIS A 464 -3.17 42.77 -9.10
N PHE A 465 -2.41 42.25 -8.13
CA PHE A 465 -1.88 40.89 -8.20
C PHE A 465 -2.37 39.95 -7.11
N PHE A 466 -3.10 40.41 -6.11
CA PHE A 466 -3.50 39.55 -4.99
C PHE A 466 -5.01 39.53 -4.78
N LYS A 467 -5.67 40.70 -4.82
CA LYS A 467 -7.10 40.81 -4.54
C LYS A 467 -7.96 39.93 -5.46
N THR A 468 -8.02 40.28 -6.74
CA THR A 468 -8.93 39.66 -7.71
C THR A 468 -8.75 38.15 -7.80
N TYR A 469 -7.50 37.68 -7.83
CA TYR A 469 -7.22 36.25 -7.94
C TYR A 469 -7.66 35.48 -6.70
N ASN A 470 -7.35 35.98 -5.49
CA ASN A 470 -7.77 35.29 -4.27
C ASN A 470 -9.29 35.32 -4.07
N GLU A 471 -9.95 36.43 -4.39
CA GLU A 471 -11.42 36.53 -4.34
C GLU A 471 -12.07 35.57 -5.34
N LYS A 472 -11.52 35.39 -6.55
CA LYS A 472 -11.96 34.36 -7.49
C LYS A 472 -11.82 32.95 -6.90
N VAL A 473 -10.64 32.59 -6.42
CA VAL A 473 -10.35 31.25 -5.88
C VAL A 473 -11.27 30.92 -4.69
N TRP A 474 -11.37 31.84 -3.74
CA TRP A 474 -12.05 31.58 -2.47
C TRP A 474 -13.52 31.97 -2.43
N GLY A 475 -14.00 32.75 -3.40
CA GLY A 475 -15.41 33.16 -3.49
C GLY A 475 -15.85 34.10 -2.36
N VAL A 476 -14.92 34.61 -1.55
CA VAL A 476 -15.17 35.52 -0.43
C VAL A 476 -14.26 36.74 -0.53
N PRO A 477 -14.68 37.90 0.00
CA PRO A 477 -13.82 39.08 0.09
C PRO A 477 -12.49 38.76 0.77
N ALA A 478 -11.40 39.36 0.30
CA ALA A 478 -10.07 39.16 0.89
C ALA A 478 -9.94 39.66 2.35
N THR A 479 -10.94 40.35 2.88
CA THR A 479 -11.09 40.72 4.30
C THR A 479 -11.59 39.57 5.18
N GLU A 480 -12.15 38.52 4.58
CA GLU A 480 -12.65 37.33 5.29
C GLU A 480 -11.64 36.17 5.29
N ILE A 481 -10.59 36.26 4.47
CA ILE A 481 -9.52 35.27 4.40
C ILE A 481 -8.50 35.56 5.50
N GLN A 482 -8.28 34.61 6.41
CA GLN A 482 -7.32 34.74 7.52
C GLN A 482 -5.88 34.96 7.02
N ALA A 483 -5.14 35.85 7.69
CA ALA A 483 -3.76 36.19 7.36
C ALA A 483 -2.78 35.03 7.59
N ASP A 484 -3.07 34.10 8.51
CA ASP A 484 -2.26 32.89 8.72
C ASP A 484 -2.08 32.10 7.42
N TRP A 485 -3.16 32.00 6.62
CA TRP A 485 -3.14 31.35 5.30
C TRP A 485 -2.22 32.10 4.31
N ALA A 486 -2.27 33.43 4.33
CA ALA A 486 -1.45 34.31 3.47
C ALA A 486 0.03 34.28 3.85
N ALA A 487 0.32 34.34 5.15
CA ALA A 487 1.66 34.36 5.72
C ALA A 487 2.41 33.06 5.46
N GLN A 488 1.68 31.94 5.38
CA GLN A 488 2.25 30.68 4.92
C GLN A 488 2.67 30.79 3.44
N ARG A 489 1.88 31.36 2.52
CA ARG A 489 2.19 31.27 1.07
C ARG A 489 3.03 32.40 0.47
N ILE A 490 3.17 33.54 1.16
CA ILE A 490 3.79 34.77 0.63
C ILE A 490 5.04 35.17 1.45
N LYS A 491 5.53 34.28 2.31
CA LYS A 491 6.46 34.52 3.43
C LYS A 491 7.74 35.30 3.09
N ASP A 492 8.32 35.08 1.90
CA ASP A 492 9.63 35.66 1.50
C ASP A 492 9.54 36.84 0.51
N LEU A 493 8.34 37.25 0.13
CA LEU A 493 8.15 38.36 -0.82
C LEU A 493 7.85 39.64 -0.02
N SER A 494 8.78 40.61 -0.06
CA SER A 494 8.53 41.97 0.44
C SER A 494 9.17 43.00 -0.49
N LEU A 495 8.53 44.17 -0.64
CA LEU A 495 9.06 45.23 -1.49
C LEU A 495 10.40 45.77 -0.95
N ALA A 496 10.54 45.88 0.38
CA ALA A 496 11.78 46.32 1.02
C ALA A 496 12.95 45.34 0.79
N GLY A 497 12.71 44.04 0.94
CA GLY A 497 13.72 43.00 0.69
C GLY A 497 14.20 42.98 -0.77
N ALA A 498 13.28 43.19 -1.73
CA ALA A 498 13.61 43.22 -3.15
C ALA A 498 14.46 44.44 -3.57
N VAL A 499 14.30 45.60 -2.91
CA VAL A 499 15.08 46.81 -3.18
C VAL A 499 16.47 46.73 -2.52
N LEU A 500 16.55 46.31 -1.25
CA LEU A 500 17.81 46.16 -0.51
C LEU A 500 18.71 45.05 -1.07
N GLY A 501 18.13 43.97 -1.60
CA GLY A 501 18.87 42.85 -2.21
C GLY A 501 19.66 43.22 -3.47
N THR A 502 19.34 44.33 -4.14
CA THR A 502 20.07 44.78 -5.34
C THR A 502 21.32 45.62 -5.03
N LEU A 503 21.47 46.09 -3.79
CA LEU A 503 22.64 46.89 -3.36
C LEU A 503 23.72 46.04 -2.67
N ARG A 504 23.44 44.78 -2.32
CA ARG A 504 24.42 43.84 -1.80
C ARG A 504 24.97 42.98 -2.93
N ARG A 505 26.29 43.02 -3.11
CA ARG A 505 27.04 42.29 -4.13
C ARG A 505 27.40 40.85 -3.70
N ASP A 506 26.60 40.26 -2.83
CA ASP A 506 26.72 38.87 -2.39
C ASP A 506 25.43 38.13 -2.72
N GLY A 507 25.57 37.06 -3.52
CA GLY A 507 24.49 36.32 -4.14
C GLY A 507 23.65 35.46 -3.20
N THR A 508 22.94 36.08 -2.24
CA THR A 508 21.80 35.41 -1.61
C THR A 508 20.61 35.47 -2.55
N GLN A 509 20.47 34.42 -3.37
CA GLN A 509 19.35 34.19 -4.26
C GLN A 509 18.02 34.29 -3.50
N ILE A 510 17.07 35.01 -4.10
CA ILE A 510 15.64 34.88 -3.80
C ILE A 510 15.30 33.40 -3.94
N THR A 511 14.74 32.80 -2.89
CA THR A 511 14.28 31.40 -2.82
C THR A 511 13.79 30.85 -4.16
N SER A 512 14.60 30.02 -4.82
CA SER A 512 14.25 29.43 -6.12
C SER A 512 13.13 28.41 -5.93
N LEU A 513 11.99 28.69 -6.57
CA LEU A 513 10.92 27.71 -6.76
C LEU A 513 11.47 26.45 -7.45
N ILE A 514 10.83 25.31 -7.21
CA ILE A 514 11.05 24.08 -7.98
C ILE A 514 10.96 24.37 -9.49
N GLU A 515 12.00 24.04 -10.24
CA GLU A 515 12.08 24.27 -11.69
C GLU A 515 11.51 23.12 -12.53
N GLN A 516 11.38 21.91 -11.95
CA GLN A 516 10.90 20.71 -12.64
C GLN A 516 10.06 19.82 -11.72
N PHE A 517 9.09 19.10 -12.27
CA PHE A 517 8.25 18.15 -11.53
C PHE A 517 7.97 16.91 -12.37
N HIS A 518 7.56 15.83 -11.72
CA HIS A 518 7.14 14.61 -12.41
C HIS A 518 5.66 14.69 -12.80
N TYR A 519 5.29 14.02 -13.89
CA TYR A 519 3.93 13.98 -14.39
C TYR A 519 3.68 12.67 -15.17
N PRO A 520 2.68 11.86 -14.82
CA PRO A 520 2.39 10.64 -15.57
C PRO A 520 2.03 10.94 -17.03
N ARG A 521 2.46 10.10 -17.96
CA ARG A 521 2.34 10.34 -19.41
C ARG A 521 0.90 10.62 -19.85
N LEU A 522 -0.08 9.91 -19.29
CA LEU A 522 -1.51 10.08 -19.56
C LEU A 522 -2.26 10.85 -18.45
N GLY A 523 -1.54 11.64 -17.66
CA GLY A 523 -2.09 12.45 -16.58
C GLY A 523 -2.22 11.70 -15.25
N PRO A 524 -2.56 12.42 -14.16
CA PRO A 524 -2.57 11.91 -12.80
C PRO A 524 -3.50 10.70 -12.60
N GLY A 525 -4.56 10.56 -13.40
CA GLY A 525 -5.46 9.40 -13.37
C GLY A 525 -4.74 8.07 -13.60
N MET A 526 -3.75 8.06 -14.51
CA MET A 526 -2.96 6.88 -14.83
C MET A 526 -2.26 6.26 -13.61
N MET A 527 -1.78 7.09 -12.68
CA MET A 527 -1.17 6.62 -11.43
C MET A 527 -2.18 5.81 -10.60
N TRP A 528 -3.40 6.30 -10.50
CA TRP A 528 -4.41 5.74 -9.60
C TRP A 528 -5.17 4.58 -10.23
N GLU A 529 -5.36 4.60 -11.54
CA GLU A 529 -5.79 3.43 -12.33
C GLU A 529 -4.80 2.27 -12.15
N ARG A 530 -3.51 2.53 -12.34
CA ARG A 530 -2.47 1.50 -12.14
C ARG A 530 -2.38 1.03 -10.68
N CYS A 531 -2.54 1.95 -9.72
CA CYS A 531 -2.58 1.58 -8.31
C CYS A 531 -3.79 0.68 -7.99
N CYS A 532 -4.95 0.94 -8.59
CA CYS A 532 -6.15 0.11 -8.46
C CYS A 532 -5.88 -1.31 -8.97
N GLU A 533 -5.32 -1.45 -10.17
CA GLU A 533 -4.95 -2.76 -10.75
C GLU A 533 -4.02 -3.57 -9.82
N LEU A 534 -3.03 -2.90 -9.19
CA LEU A 534 -2.10 -3.53 -8.25
C LEU A 534 -2.76 -3.94 -6.93
N VAL A 535 -3.77 -3.21 -6.49
CA VAL A 535 -4.56 -3.51 -5.29
C VAL A 535 -5.48 -4.71 -5.54
N GLU A 536 -6.15 -4.74 -6.69
CA GLU A 536 -7.00 -5.85 -7.10
C GLU A 536 -6.21 -7.13 -7.37
N ALA A 537 -5.05 -7.02 -8.04
CA ALA A 537 -4.15 -8.15 -8.28
C ALA A 537 -3.61 -8.78 -6.98
N ALA A 538 -3.56 -8.01 -5.88
CA ALA A 538 -3.17 -8.52 -4.57
C ALA A 538 -4.32 -9.23 -3.83
N GLY A 539 -5.57 -9.09 -4.30
CA GLY A 539 -6.76 -9.76 -3.74
C GLY A 539 -7.73 -8.84 -2.99
N SER A 540 -7.47 -7.53 -2.93
CA SER A 540 -8.43 -6.54 -2.40
C SER A 540 -9.54 -6.28 -3.42
N LYS A 541 -10.69 -5.78 -2.97
CA LYS A 541 -11.83 -5.46 -3.84
C LYS A 541 -12.02 -3.96 -3.97
N VAL A 542 -12.22 -3.46 -5.18
CA VAL A 542 -12.56 -2.06 -5.43
C VAL A 542 -13.94 -1.99 -6.06
N HIS A 543 -14.89 -1.36 -5.36
CA HIS A 543 -16.27 -1.20 -5.78
C HIS A 543 -16.52 0.25 -6.23
N LEU A 544 -16.69 0.45 -7.54
CA LEU A 544 -17.02 1.74 -8.16
C LEU A 544 -18.54 1.91 -8.27
N GLY A 545 -19.05 3.14 -8.17
CA GLY A 545 -20.50 3.41 -8.16
C GLY A 545 -21.20 2.95 -6.87
N HIS A 546 -20.46 2.82 -5.77
CA HIS A 546 -20.91 2.38 -4.46
C HIS A 546 -20.82 3.51 -3.43
N PRO A 547 -21.74 4.51 -3.47
CA PRO A 547 -21.74 5.58 -2.49
C PRO A 547 -22.04 5.02 -1.09
N VAL A 548 -21.16 5.34 -0.15
CA VAL A 548 -21.38 5.02 1.26
C VAL A 548 -22.46 5.92 1.82
N THR A 549 -23.50 5.30 2.38
CA THR A 549 -24.66 5.99 2.95
C THR A 549 -24.74 5.86 4.47
N ARG A 550 -24.12 4.82 5.04
CA ARG A 550 -24.14 4.58 6.49
C ARG A 550 -22.84 3.93 6.98
N VAL A 551 -22.37 4.37 8.15
CA VAL A 551 -21.26 3.77 8.91
C VAL A 551 -21.80 3.39 10.28
N GLU A 552 -22.08 2.10 10.46
CA GLU A 552 -22.60 1.56 11.71
C GLU A 552 -21.50 1.56 12.76
N HIS A 553 -21.77 2.13 13.95
CA HIS A 553 -20.87 2.09 15.09
C HIS A 553 -21.58 1.67 16.37
N ALA A 554 -20.88 0.88 17.18
CA ALA A 554 -21.33 0.38 18.47
C ALA A 554 -20.12 0.18 19.40
N GLY A 555 -20.31 0.41 20.70
CA GLY A 555 -19.24 0.22 21.68
C GLY A 555 -18.00 1.10 21.46
N GLY A 556 -18.17 2.28 20.85
CA GLY A 556 -17.08 3.21 20.54
C GLY A 556 -16.27 2.84 19.29
N ARG A 557 -16.78 1.95 18.43
CA ARG A 557 -16.12 1.48 17.20
C ARG A 557 -17.10 1.36 16.04
N ALA A 558 -16.66 1.68 14.83
CA ALA A 558 -17.33 1.24 13.61
C ALA A 558 -17.31 -0.29 13.50
N VAL A 559 -18.41 -0.87 13.05
CA VAL A 559 -18.61 -2.33 12.92
C VAL A 559 -19.01 -2.73 11.50
N ALA A 560 -19.57 -1.82 10.70
CA ALA A 560 -19.87 -2.03 9.30
C ALA A 560 -20.00 -0.71 8.54
N VAL A 561 -19.86 -0.80 7.23
CA VAL A 561 -20.12 0.28 6.27
C VAL A 561 -21.20 -0.21 5.30
N GLU A 562 -22.15 0.64 4.95
CA GLU A 562 -23.21 0.32 4.00
C GLU A 562 -23.17 1.24 2.79
N THR A 563 -23.44 0.66 1.62
CA THR A 563 -23.60 1.38 0.36
C THR A 563 -25.02 1.19 -0.14
N THR A 564 -25.58 2.21 -0.77
CA THR A 564 -26.90 2.12 -1.42
C THR A 564 -26.78 2.42 -2.91
N VAL A 565 -27.04 1.41 -3.74
CA VAL A 565 -26.97 1.52 -5.21
C VAL A 565 -28.34 1.13 -5.75
N ASP A 566 -29.00 2.02 -6.51
CA ASP A 566 -30.35 1.79 -7.07
C ASP A 566 -31.39 1.29 -6.04
N GLY A 567 -31.26 1.75 -4.79
CA GLY A 567 -32.12 1.35 -3.66
C GLY A 567 -31.74 0.03 -2.98
N ALA A 568 -30.77 -0.73 -3.52
CA ALA A 568 -30.23 -1.93 -2.89
C ALA A 568 -29.14 -1.56 -1.86
N VAL A 569 -29.29 -2.05 -0.64
CA VAL A 569 -28.33 -1.84 0.45
C VAL A 569 -27.37 -3.03 0.52
N THR A 570 -26.07 -2.75 0.45
CA THR A 570 -25.01 -3.75 0.67
C THR A 570 -24.25 -3.39 1.94
N ARG A 571 -24.07 -4.35 2.84
CA ARG A 571 -23.41 -4.17 4.14
C ARG A 571 -22.05 -4.86 4.17
N PHE A 572 -21.02 -4.11 4.55
CA PHE A 572 -19.63 -4.55 4.63
C PHE A 572 -19.14 -4.51 6.08
N PRO A 573 -19.04 -5.65 6.79
CA PRO A 573 -18.44 -5.72 8.12
C PRO A 573 -16.98 -5.22 8.12
N CYS A 574 -16.55 -4.53 9.17
CA CYS A 574 -15.18 -3.99 9.25
C CYS A 574 -14.66 -3.97 10.70
N THR A 575 -13.34 -3.94 10.87
CA THR A 575 -12.74 -3.51 12.16
C THR A 575 -12.10 -2.17 12.11
N ASP A 576 -11.79 -1.66 10.93
CA ASP A 576 -11.15 -0.38 10.71
C ASP A 576 -11.74 0.22 9.44
N VAL A 577 -12.00 1.52 9.50
CA VAL A 577 -12.49 2.30 8.36
C VAL A 577 -11.45 3.37 8.08
N ILE A 578 -10.83 3.35 6.91
CA ILE A 578 -9.95 4.44 6.46
C ILE A 578 -10.73 5.28 5.47
N SER A 579 -11.01 6.54 5.80
CA SER A 579 -11.96 7.34 5.04
C SER A 579 -11.34 8.60 4.46
N SER A 580 -11.39 8.71 3.13
CA SER A 580 -11.04 9.93 2.39
C SER A 580 -12.27 10.76 1.98
N MET A 581 -13.47 10.27 2.29
CA MET A 581 -14.75 10.98 2.15
C MET A 581 -14.71 12.30 2.93
N PRO A 582 -15.34 13.40 2.44
CA PRO A 582 -15.38 14.65 3.17
C PRO A 582 -15.83 14.47 4.63
N LEU A 583 -15.08 15.05 5.57
CA LEU A 583 -15.30 14.85 7.00
C LEU A 583 -16.75 15.12 7.46
N PRO A 584 -17.45 16.17 6.96
CA PRO A 584 -18.86 16.38 7.29
C PRO A 584 -19.77 15.24 6.83
N ASP A 585 -19.51 14.67 5.64
CA ASP A 585 -20.31 13.59 5.08
C ASP A 585 -20.08 12.29 5.84
N LEU A 586 -18.83 12.02 6.24
CA LEU A 586 -18.49 10.90 7.12
C LEU A 586 -19.29 10.94 8.42
N VAL A 587 -19.31 12.10 9.06
CA VAL A 587 -20.03 12.31 10.33
C VAL A 587 -21.54 12.20 10.14
N ARG A 588 -22.08 12.66 9.00
CA ARG A 588 -23.50 12.49 8.66
C ARG A 588 -23.88 11.03 8.39
N ALA A 589 -22.97 10.24 7.85
CA ALA A 589 -23.17 8.81 7.59
C ALA A 589 -23.10 7.95 8.86
N MET A 590 -22.60 8.47 9.99
CA MET A 590 -22.49 7.68 11.23
C MET A 590 -23.87 7.30 11.77
N ASP A 591 -24.01 6.02 12.14
CA ASP A 591 -25.19 5.49 12.79
C ASP A 591 -24.84 4.64 14.03
N PRO A 592 -25.37 4.95 15.23
CA PRO A 592 -26.36 6.00 15.53
C PRO A 592 -25.91 7.43 15.20
N GLN A 593 -26.88 8.27 14.84
CA GLN A 593 -26.62 9.64 14.42
C GLN A 593 -25.87 10.46 15.48
N VAL A 594 -24.97 11.32 15.02
CA VAL A 594 -24.20 12.21 15.90
C VAL A 594 -25.09 13.25 16.60
N PRO A 595 -24.69 13.74 17.79
CA PRO A 595 -25.42 14.78 18.51
C PRO A 595 -25.60 16.08 17.70
N PRO A 596 -26.64 16.88 17.97
CA PRO A 596 -26.91 18.13 17.24
C PRO A 596 -25.72 19.11 17.19
N ALA A 597 -24.93 19.21 18.26
CA ALA A 597 -23.75 20.07 18.29
C ALA A 597 -22.66 19.61 17.30
N VAL A 598 -22.42 18.30 17.18
CA VAL A 598 -21.45 17.73 16.22
C VAL A 598 -21.97 17.88 14.79
N ARG A 599 -23.28 17.71 14.58
CA ARG A 599 -23.92 17.96 13.29
C ARG A 599 -23.78 19.42 12.86
N ALA A 600 -24.04 20.37 13.76
CA ALA A 600 -23.88 21.80 13.49
C ALA A 600 -22.43 22.16 13.15
N ALA A 601 -21.45 21.55 13.83
CA ALA A 601 -20.04 21.73 13.50
C ALA A 601 -19.69 21.17 12.11
N ALA A 602 -20.27 20.02 11.73
CA ALA A 602 -20.12 19.45 10.39
C ALA A 602 -20.75 20.34 9.30
N ASP A 603 -21.93 20.90 9.56
CA ASP A 603 -22.62 21.84 8.66
C ASP A 603 -21.87 23.17 8.51
N GLY A 604 -21.06 23.54 9.50
CA GLY A 604 -20.18 24.71 9.45
C GLY A 604 -18.91 24.52 8.62
N LEU A 605 -18.58 23.31 8.16
CA LEU A 605 -17.42 23.06 7.30
C LEU A 605 -17.80 23.17 5.83
N ARG A 606 -17.20 24.15 5.13
CA ARG A 606 -17.49 24.47 3.73
C ARG A 606 -16.38 24.06 2.78
N PHE A 607 -16.76 23.82 1.53
CA PHE A 607 -15.84 23.55 0.44
C PHE A 607 -16.12 24.51 -0.72
N ARG A 608 -15.10 24.82 -1.53
CA ARG A 608 -15.30 25.35 -2.89
C ARG A 608 -15.32 24.21 -3.88
N ASP A 609 -16.18 24.34 -4.85
CA ASP A 609 -16.32 23.45 -5.98
C ASP A 609 -15.48 23.96 -7.14
N PHE A 610 -15.18 23.06 -8.06
CA PHE A 610 -14.29 23.31 -9.17
C PHE A 610 -14.98 22.97 -10.48
N LEU A 611 -14.94 23.89 -11.43
CA LEU A 611 -15.51 23.72 -12.75
C LEU A 611 -14.40 23.94 -13.78
N THR A 612 -14.15 22.95 -14.62
CA THR A 612 -13.20 23.05 -15.73
C THR A 612 -13.93 22.99 -17.06
N VAL A 613 -13.60 23.94 -17.94
CA VAL A 613 -14.03 23.97 -19.34
C VAL A 613 -12.81 23.66 -20.19
N ALA A 614 -12.76 22.46 -20.75
CA ALA A 614 -11.68 21.98 -21.60
C ALA A 614 -11.96 22.38 -23.05
N LEU A 615 -11.13 23.26 -23.64
CA LEU A 615 -11.31 23.76 -25.01
C LEU A 615 -10.21 23.22 -25.93
N VAL A 616 -10.61 22.65 -27.07
CA VAL A 616 -9.68 22.11 -28.08
C VAL A 616 -9.31 23.21 -29.06
N VAL A 617 -8.01 23.42 -29.23
CA VAL A 617 -7.44 24.49 -30.07
C VAL A 617 -6.20 23.99 -30.81
N PRO A 618 -5.86 24.54 -32.00
CA PRO A 618 -4.61 24.24 -32.67
C PRO A 618 -3.42 24.58 -31.77
N GLU A 619 -2.43 23.69 -31.73
CA GLU A 619 -1.22 23.90 -30.92
C GLU A 619 -0.50 25.23 -31.22
N PRO A 620 -0.36 25.68 -32.48
CA PRO A 620 0.29 26.97 -32.78
C PRO A 620 -0.46 28.21 -32.26
N ASP A 621 -1.76 28.07 -31.99
CA ASP A 621 -2.60 29.15 -31.47
C ASP A 621 -2.61 29.20 -29.92
N ALA A 622 -1.95 28.24 -29.26
CA ALA A 622 -1.86 28.14 -27.80
C ALA A 622 -0.57 28.80 -27.23
N PHE A 623 -0.24 28.49 -25.98
CA PHE A 623 0.92 29.05 -25.25
C PHE A 623 1.75 27.95 -24.57
N ASP A 624 3.06 28.13 -24.44
CA ASP A 624 3.97 27.06 -23.96
C ASP A 624 3.98 26.84 -22.42
N ASP A 625 3.27 27.65 -21.65
CA ASP A 625 3.16 27.48 -20.20
C ASP A 625 2.35 26.24 -19.84
N ASN A 626 2.73 25.54 -18.77
CA ASN A 626 1.86 24.52 -18.19
C ASN A 626 0.55 25.16 -17.70
N TRP A 627 0.65 26.33 -17.04
CA TRP A 627 -0.52 27.08 -16.61
C TRP A 627 -0.30 28.60 -16.52
N ILE A 628 -1.39 29.35 -16.68
CA ILE A 628 -1.44 30.81 -16.55
C ILE A 628 -2.48 31.20 -15.50
N TYR A 629 -2.09 32.03 -14.54
CA TYR A 629 -3.01 32.64 -13.57
C TYR A 629 -3.68 33.87 -14.18
N VAL A 630 -5.01 33.97 -14.11
CA VAL A 630 -5.78 35.05 -14.74
C VAL A 630 -6.25 36.06 -13.69
N HIS A 631 -5.52 37.17 -13.58
CA HIS A 631 -5.79 38.23 -12.60
C HIS A 631 -6.66 39.36 -13.19
N SER A 632 -6.97 39.30 -14.48
CA SER A 632 -7.87 40.25 -15.14
C SER A 632 -9.25 40.24 -14.45
N PRO A 633 -9.74 41.39 -13.96
CA PRO A 633 -11.05 41.48 -13.31
C PRO A 633 -12.22 41.37 -14.28
N ASP A 634 -11.96 41.53 -15.58
CA ASP A 634 -12.96 41.59 -16.65
C ASP A 634 -13.53 40.21 -17.03
N VAL A 635 -12.98 39.13 -16.48
CA VAL A 635 -13.38 37.73 -16.73
C VAL A 635 -13.51 36.95 -15.44
N ARG A 636 -14.37 35.93 -15.42
CA ARG A 636 -14.57 35.03 -14.27
C ARG A 636 -13.48 33.96 -14.17
N LEU A 637 -12.88 33.59 -15.31
CA LEU A 637 -11.75 32.65 -15.40
C LEU A 637 -10.64 32.96 -14.39
N GLY A 638 -10.22 31.94 -13.64
CA GLY A 638 -9.18 32.06 -12.62
C GLY A 638 -7.82 31.54 -13.06
N ARG A 639 -7.77 30.44 -13.79
CA ARG A 639 -6.53 29.81 -14.28
C ARG A 639 -6.78 29.07 -15.60
N VAL A 640 -5.78 29.02 -16.47
CA VAL A 640 -5.81 28.20 -17.70
C VAL A 640 -4.66 27.20 -17.65
N GLN A 641 -4.95 25.94 -17.93
CA GLN A 641 -3.99 24.85 -18.11
C GLN A 641 -3.78 24.60 -19.61
N ASN A 642 -2.57 24.28 -20.05
CA ASN A 642 -2.32 23.72 -21.39
C ASN A 642 -1.88 22.26 -21.29
N PHE A 643 -2.81 21.31 -21.45
CA PHE A 643 -2.55 19.88 -21.23
C PHE A 643 -1.53 19.30 -22.22
N GLY A 644 -1.40 19.83 -23.43
CA GLY A 644 -0.32 19.47 -24.35
C GLY A 644 1.07 19.83 -23.82
N ALA A 645 1.19 20.93 -23.07
CA ALA A 645 2.44 21.33 -22.40
C ALA A 645 2.74 20.51 -21.14
N TRP A 646 1.73 19.88 -20.53
CA TRP A 646 1.93 18.90 -19.44
C TRP A 646 2.42 17.55 -19.99
N SER A 647 1.79 17.07 -21.06
CA SER A 647 2.24 15.90 -21.80
C SER A 647 1.66 15.86 -23.21
N GLU A 648 2.53 15.65 -24.20
CA GLU A 648 2.14 15.46 -25.60
C GLU A 648 1.21 14.26 -25.79
N SER A 649 1.23 13.26 -24.88
CA SER A 649 0.34 12.08 -24.95
C SER A 649 -1.08 12.33 -24.43
N MET A 650 -1.36 13.51 -23.87
CA MET A 650 -2.70 13.89 -23.42
C MET A 650 -3.61 14.36 -24.56
N VAL A 651 -3.00 14.75 -25.69
CA VAL A 651 -3.66 15.45 -26.79
C VAL A 651 -3.33 14.78 -28.12
N LYS A 652 -4.06 15.15 -29.19
CA LYS A 652 -3.83 14.65 -30.54
C LYS A 652 -2.78 15.52 -31.27
N PRO A 653 -1.98 14.95 -32.20
CA PRO A 653 -0.93 15.69 -32.90
C PRO A 653 -1.41 16.98 -33.57
N GLY A 654 -0.70 18.09 -33.37
CA GLY A 654 -1.03 19.41 -33.94
C GLY A 654 -2.10 20.20 -33.18
N TRP A 655 -2.61 19.66 -32.09
CA TRP A 655 -3.68 20.25 -31.27
C TRP A 655 -3.30 20.23 -29.80
N THR A 656 -3.95 21.09 -29.02
CA THR A 656 -3.92 20.99 -27.57
C THR A 656 -5.31 21.17 -26.96
N CYS A 657 -5.42 20.81 -25.70
CA CYS A 657 -6.60 21.01 -24.87
C CYS A 657 -6.27 22.00 -23.75
N LEU A 658 -7.02 23.10 -23.69
CA LEU A 658 -6.88 24.13 -22.67
C LEU A 658 -7.92 23.95 -21.58
N GLY A 659 -7.49 23.67 -20.35
CA GLY A 659 -8.38 23.56 -19.19
C GLY A 659 -8.61 24.91 -18.53
N LEU A 660 -9.78 25.51 -18.72
CA LEU A 660 -10.18 26.76 -18.10
C LEU A 660 -10.80 26.50 -16.75
N GLU A 661 -10.20 27.01 -15.69
CA GLU A 661 -10.60 26.75 -14.33
C GLU A 661 -11.43 27.90 -13.74
N TYR A 662 -12.61 27.53 -13.25
CA TYR A 662 -13.54 28.38 -12.52
C TYR A 662 -13.72 27.80 -11.12
N PHE A 663 -13.75 28.70 -10.14
CA PHE A 663 -13.97 28.36 -8.74
C PHE A 663 -15.37 28.83 -8.38
N VAL A 664 -16.22 27.91 -7.94
CA VAL A 664 -17.66 28.13 -7.77
C VAL A 664 -18.15 27.43 -6.51
N PHE A 665 -19.36 27.73 -6.09
CA PHE A 665 -20.14 26.91 -5.17
C PHE A 665 -21.22 26.17 -5.95
N GLU A 666 -21.56 24.97 -5.51
CA GLU A 666 -22.75 24.26 -5.96
C GLU A 666 -23.99 25.16 -5.77
N GLY A 667 -24.76 25.34 -6.84
CA GLY A 667 -25.89 26.26 -6.91
C GLY A 667 -25.57 27.70 -7.30
N ASP A 668 -24.30 28.06 -7.56
CA ASP A 668 -23.96 29.33 -8.19
C ASP A 668 -24.42 29.36 -9.66
N ASP A 669 -24.67 30.56 -10.21
CA ASP A 669 -25.05 30.75 -11.63
C ASP A 669 -24.16 29.97 -12.60
N LEU A 670 -22.82 29.96 -12.39
CA LEU A 670 -21.89 29.24 -13.26
C LEU A 670 -21.98 27.72 -13.13
N TRP A 671 -22.34 27.22 -11.95
CA TRP A 671 -22.45 25.78 -11.71
C TRP A 671 -23.63 25.19 -12.48
N ASP A 672 -24.76 25.91 -12.46
CA ASP A 672 -26.02 25.48 -13.07
C ASP A 672 -26.13 25.82 -14.56
N LEU A 673 -25.20 26.60 -15.12
CA LEU A 673 -25.17 26.89 -16.55
C LEU A 673 -25.03 25.61 -17.39
N PRO A 674 -25.78 25.47 -18.50
CA PRO A 674 -25.61 24.37 -19.44
C PRO A 674 -24.20 24.33 -20.04
N ASP A 675 -23.70 23.12 -20.33
CA ASP A 675 -22.33 22.92 -20.81
C ASP A 675 -22.00 23.72 -22.07
N ALA A 676 -22.95 23.81 -23.02
CA ALA A 676 -22.78 24.59 -24.24
C ALA A 676 -22.58 26.10 -23.96
N GLU A 677 -23.24 26.63 -22.93
CA GLU A 677 -23.10 28.04 -22.54
C GLU A 677 -21.78 28.29 -21.81
N LEU A 678 -21.31 27.32 -21.02
CA LEU A 678 -20.00 27.36 -20.37
C LEU A 678 -18.86 27.30 -21.38
N VAL A 679 -18.97 26.44 -22.39
CA VAL A 679 -18.02 26.39 -23.52
C VAL A 679 -18.01 27.74 -24.24
N ALA A 680 -19.19 28.30 -24.57
CA ALA A 680 -19.27 29.61 -25.21
C ALA A 680 -18.71 30.74 -24.33
N LEU A 681 -18.90 30.68 -23.01
CA LEU A 681 -18.30 31.61 -22.05
C LEU A 681 -16.77 31.51 -22.07
N GLY A 682 -16.23 30.31 -21.93
CA GLY A 682 -14.78 30.07 -21.96
C GLY A 682 -14.13 30.58 -23.24
N THR A 683 -14.74 30.31 -24.39
CA THR A 683 -14.28 30.81 -25.69
C THR A 683 -14.27 32.35 -25.74
N ARG A 684 -15.33 33.00 -25.24
CA ARG A 684 -15.38 34.48 -25.19
C ARG A 684 -14.33 35.06 -24.23
N GLU A 685 -14.13 34.43 -23.07
CA GLU A 685 -13.18 34.93 -22.07
C GLU A 685 -11.73 34.76 -22.54
N LEU A 686 -11.36 33.67 -23.22
CA LEU A 686 -10.02 33.50 -23.82
C LEU A 686 -9.72 34.57 -24.88
N ASP A 687 -10.69 34.88 -25.72
CA ASP A 687 -10.58 35.90 -26.76
C ASP A 687 -10.45 37.30 -26.13
N ALA A 688 -11.29 37.59 -25.13
CA ALA A 688 -11.29 38.88 -24.42
C ALA A 688 -9.96 39.17 -23.70
N ILE A 689 -9.29 38.15 -23.16
CA ILE A 689 -7.97 38.30 -22.52
C ILE A 689 -6.80 38.17 -23.50
N GLY A 690 -7.08 37.91 -24.79
CA GLY A 690 -6.09 37.83 -25.86
C GLY A 690 -5.19 36.61 -25.81
N LEU A 691 -5.65 35.50 -25.22
CA LEU A 691 -4.88 34.25 -25.17
C LEU A 691 -5.09 33.39 -26.43
N VAL A 692 -6.34 33.18 -26.84
CA VAL A 692 -6.69 32.39 -28.03
C VAL A 692 -7.87 33.05 -28.72
N ARG A 693 -7.83 33.14 -30.05
CA ARG A 693 -8.92 33.72 -30.83
C ARG A 693 -10.14 32.80 -30.81
N ARG A 694 -11.34 33.39 -30.74
CA ARG A 694 -12.59 32.63 -30.68
C ARG A 694 -12.80 31.64 -31.83
N ASP A 695 -12.29 31.94 -33.03
CA ASP A 695 -12.43 31.14 -34.24
C ASP A 695 -11.47 29.95 -34.29
N ALA A 696 -10.50 29.89 -33.38
CA ALA A 696 -9.57 28.76 -33.24
C ALA A 696 -10.12 27.64 -32.36
N VAL A 697 -11.22 27.85 -31.62
CA VAL A 697 -11.81 26.81 -30.76
C VAL A 697 -12.65 25.85 -31.60
N GLU A 698 -12.26 24.58 -31.64
CA GLU A 698 -12.95 23.54 -32.41
C GLU A 698 -14.09 22.89 -31.61
N SER A 699 -13.83 22.55 -30.36
CA SER A 699 -14.78 21.87 -29.48
C SER A 699 -14.50 22.18 -28.01
N GLY A 700 -15.44 21.85 -27.13
CA GLY A 700 -15.28 22.05 -25.69
C GLY A 700 -16.07 21.06 -24.85
N TYR A 701 -15.55 20.79 -23.65
CA TYR A 701 -16.10 19.85 -22.69
C TYR A 701 -16.14 20.48 -21.30
N VAL A 702 -17.10 20.10 -20.46
CA VAL A 702 -17.25 20.63 -19.10
C VAL A 702 -17.16 19.50 -18.09
N VAL A 703 -16.44 19.73 -17.00
CA VAL A 703 -16.45 18.84 -15.84
C VAL A 703 -16.65 19.66 -14.57
N ARG A 704 -17.58 19.18 -13.74
CA ARG A 704 -17.92 19.71 -12.43
C ARG A 704 -17.36 18.78 -11.36
N MET A 705 -16.57 19.32 -10.45
CA MET A 705 -15.97 18.58 -9.33
C MET A 705 -16.41 19.22 -8.01
N PRO A 706 -17.33 18.58 -7.27
CA PRO A 706 -17.73 19.08 -5.97
C PRO A 706 -16.62 18.92 -4.93
N LYS A 707 -16.65 19.76 -3.91
CA LYS A 707 -15.83 19.71 -2.69
C LYS A 707 -14.33 19.67 -2.99
N ALA A 708 -13.87 20.42 -3.99
CA ALA A 708 -12.48 20.42 -4.42
C ALA A 708 -11.53 21.17 -3.45
N TYR A 709 -11.98 22.21 -2.76
CA TYR A 709 -11.12 23.01 -1.86
C TYR A 709 -11.75 23.19 -0.48
N PRO A 710 -11.18 22.62 0.60
CA PRO A 710 -11.60 22.94 1.96
C PRO A 710 -11.43 24.43 2.24
N VAL A 711 -12.47 25.08 2.78
CA VAL A 711 -12.47 26.51 3.13
C VAL A 711 -12.07 26.67 4.60
N TYR A 712 -11.19 27.64 4.85
CA TYR A 712 -10.69 28.00 6.18
C TYR A 712 -11.29 29.32 6.64
N ASP A 713 -12.55 29.28 7.06
CA ASP A 713 -13.20 30.42 7.70
C ASP A 713 -12.86 30.52 9.20
N ARG A 714 -13.43 31.48 9.91
CA ARG A 714 -13.08 31.74 11.32
C ARG A 714 -13.31 30.52 12.22
N ASP A 715 -14.32 29.71 11.93
CA ASP A 715 -14.84 28.69 12.84
C ASP A 715 -14.37 27.26 12.44
N PHE A 716 -13.62 27.12 11.33
CA PHE A 716 -13.16 25.81 10.82
C PHE A 716 -12.38 25.00 11.86
N ARG A 717 -11.47 25.64 12.62
CA ARG A 717 -10.59 24.93 13.58
C ARG A 717 -11.40 24.29 14.70
N SER A 718 -12.35 25.03 15.28
CA SER A 718 -13.25 24.52 16.33
C SER A 718 -14.18 23.43 15.80
N ASN A 719 -14.67 23.59 14.56
CA ASN A 719 -15.53 22.59 13.93
C ASN A 719 -14.77 21.27 13.69
N VAL A 720 -13.57 21.31 13.10
CA VAL A 720 -12.74 20.12 12.92
C VAL A 720 -12.38 19.46 14.25
N ALA A 721 -12.03 20.25 15.29
CA ALA A 721 -11.73 19.72 16.61
C ALA A 721 -12.93 18.96 17.20
N THR A 722 -14.13 19.55 17.13
CA THR A 722 -15.38 18.92 17.60
C THR A 722 -15.63 17.57 16.92
N LEU A 723 -15.47 17.50 15.60
CA LEU A 723 -15.66 16.28 14.83
C LEU A 723 -14.62 15.21 15.16
N ARG A 724 -13.34 15.62 15.30
CA ARG A 724 -12.24 14.72 15.65
C ARG A 724 -12.40 14.13 17.05
N GLU A 725 -12.73 14.95 18.03
CA GLU A 725 -12.97 14.52 19.40
C GLU A 725 -14.13 13.53 19.48
N TRP A 726 -15.22 13.79 18.74
CA TRP A 726 -16.34 12.87 18.69
C TRP A 726 -15.94 11.50 18.08
N LEU A 727 -15.23 11.49 16.95
CA LEU A 727 -14.75 10.24 16.34
C LEU A 727 -13.81 9.47 17.27
N ALA A 728 -12.90 10.16 17.97
CA ALA A 728 -11.97 9.52 18.90
C ALA A 728 -12.67 8.77 20.06
N VAL A 729 -13.84 9.25 20.49
CA VAL A 729 -14.61 8.63 21.58
C VAL A 729 -15.59 7.57 21.05
N HIS A 730 -16.28 7.86 19.95
CA HIS A 730 -17.43 7.07 19.50
C HIS A 730 -17.13 6.12 18.34
N ALA A 731 -16.04 6.33 17.62
CA ALA A 731 -15.66 5.51 16.47
C ALA A 731 -14.12 5.48 16.31
N ARG A 732 -13.40 5.00 17.34
CA ARG A 732 -11.93 5.11 17.46
C ARG A 732 -11.11 4.40 16.38
N ASN A 733 -11.77 3.57 15.58
CA ASN A 733 -11.24 2.80 14.46
C ASN A 733 -11.66 3.37 13.09
N VAL A 734 -12.23 4.58 13.08
CA VAL A 734 -12.46 5.36 11.87
C VAL A 734 -11.33 6.37 11.75
N HIS A 735 -10.60 6.30 10.65
CA HIS A 735 -9.37 7.04 10.39
C HIS A 735 -9.57 7.99 9.20
N PRO A 736 -9.93 9.27 9.43
CA PRO A 736 -10.04 10.24 8.36
C PRO A 736 -8.66 10.57 7.77
N VAL A 737 -8.53 10.50 6.45
CA VAL A 737 -7.28 10.70 5.72
C VAL A 737 -7.47 11.60 4.50
N GLY A 738 -6.38 12.13 3.98
CA GLY A 738 -6.38 12.91 2.76
C GLY A 738 -6.96 14.32 2.92
N ARG A 739 -7.15 14.98 1.77
CA ARG A 739 -7.59 16.38 1.68
C ARG A 739 -8.96 16.61 2.32
N ASN A 740 -9.98 15.90 1.85
CA ASN A 740 -11.36 16.15 2.29
C ASN A 740 -11.71 15.38 3.57
N GLY A 741 -11.19 14.16 3.75
CA GLY A 741 -11.36 13.40 4.98
C GLY A 741 -10.83 14.10 6.22
N MET A 742 -9.80 14.95 6.09
CA MET A 742 -9.26 15.72 7.21
C MET A 742 -9.66 17.20 7.19
N HIS A 743 -10.47 17.64 6.22
CA HIS A 743 -10.75 19.06 5.94
C HIS A 743 -9.47 19.91 5.85
N ARG A 744 -8.46 19.40 5.12
CA ARG A 744 -7.15 20.01 4.99
C ARG A 744 -6.79 20.33 3.57
N TYR A 745 -6.19 21.50 3.35
CA TYR A 745 -5.66 21.92 2.07
C TYR A 745 -4.36 21.17 1.74
N ASN A 746 -4.49 19.85 1.56
CA ASN A 746 -3.40 18.94 1.28
C ASN A 746 -3.19 18.80 -0.22
N ASN A 747 -1.91 18.64 -0.60
CA ASN A 747 -1.52 18.13 -1.91
C ASN A 747 -1.63 16.59 -1.91
N GLN A 748 -1.36 15.99 -3.06
CA GLN A 748 -1.44 14.54 -3.23
C GLN A 748 -0.49 13.79 -2.29
N ASP A 749 0.78 14.21 -2.20
CA ASP A 749 1.79 13.58 -1.36
C ASP A 749 1.47 13.64 0.13
N HIS A 750 0.95 14.77 0.61
CA HIS A 750 0.45 14.89 1.98
C HIS A 750 -0.73 13.95 2.24
N SER A 751 -1.63 13.84 1.27
CA SER A 751 -2.79 12.95 1.38
C SER A 751 -2.37 11.47 1.44
N MET A 752 -1.37 11.09 0.63
CA MET A 752 -0.78 9.76 0.68
C MET A 752 -0.09 9.49 2.01
N LEU A 753 0.70 10.44 2.52
CA LEU A 753 1.39 10.28 3.81
C LEU A 753 0.40 10.09 4.97
N THR A 754 -0.72 10.81 4.99
CA THR A 754 -1.75 10.59 6.01
C THR A 754 -2.33 9.18 5.96
N ALA A 755 -2.51 8.61 4.76
CA ALA A 755 -2.98 7.24 4.60
C ALA A 755 -1.94 6.21 5.05
N MET A 756 -0.68 6.41 4.66
CA MET A 756 0.44 5.56 5.06
C MET A 756 0.59 5.47 6.59
N LEU A 757 0.57 6.61 7.28
CA LEU A 757 0.66 6.66 8.75
C LEU A 757 -0.56 6.01 9.42
N SER A 758 -1.76 6.20 8.86
CA SER A 758 -2.96 5.56 9.38
C SER A 758 -2.91 4.03 9.24
N VAL A 759 -2.38 3.49 8.14
CA VAL A 759 -2.19 2.04 7.97
C VAL A 759 -1.20 1.48 8.98
N GLU A 760 -0.08 2.18 9.23
CA GLU A 760 0.88 1.82 10.29
C GLU A 760 0.25 1.83 11.67
N ASN A 761 -0.63 2.80 11.96
CA ASN A 761 -1.39 2.81 13.20
C ASN A 761 -2.35 1.62 13.32
N VAL A 762 -3.03 1.27 12.23
CA VAL A 762 -3.99 0.15 12.20
C VAL A 762 -3.29 -1.19 12.39
N LEU A 763 -2.16 -1.41 11.71
CA LEU A 763 -1.49 -2.71 11.71
C LEU A 763 -0.47 -2.87 12.85
N ASP A 764 0.27 -1.82 13.15
CA ASP A 764 1.43 -1.89 14.06
C ASP A 764 1.15 -1.24 15.41
N GLY A 765 0.03 -0.50 15.56
CA GLY A 765 -0.23 0.31 16.75
C GLY A 765 0.79 1.45 16.94
N ALA A 766 1.37 1.96 15.85
CA ALA A 766 2.52 2.86 15.88
C ALA A 766 2.30 4.23 16.55
N GLY A 767 1.04 4.65 16.75
CA GLY A 767 0.70 5.87 17.48
C GLY A 767 1.05 7.17 16.75
N HIS A 768 1.21 7.15 15.43
CA HIS A 768 1.48 8.33 14.61
C HIS A 768 0.30 9.30 14.64
N ASP A 769 0.58 10.60 14.81
CA ASP A 769 -0.43 11.63 14.61
C ASP A 769 -0.51 12.02 13.13
N ALA A 770 -1.43 11.40 12.38
CA ALA A 770 -1.69 11.79 11.00
C ALA A 770 -2.15 13.25 10.87
N TRP A 771 -2.75 13.83 11.92
CA TRP A 771 -3.13 15.25 11.97
C TRP A 771 -1.94 16.18 12.19
N SER A 772 -0.71 15.69 12.35
CA SER A 772 0.49 16.56 12.33
C SER A 772 1.00 16.80 10.91
N VAL A 773 0.61 15.97 9.94
CA VAL A 773 1.04 16.11 8.53
C VAL A 773 0.60 17.46 7.99
N ASN A 774 1.57 18.23 7.49
CA ASN A 774 1.37 19.56 6.92
C ASN A 774 0.94 20.64 7.95
N VAL A 775 1.18 20.43 9.25
CA VAL A 775 0.98 21.44 10.32
C VAL A 775 2.22 22.31 10.52
N GLU A 776 3.41 21.74 10.34
CA GLU A 776 4.67 22.50 10.33
C GLU A 776 4.87 23.11 8.95
N GLY A 777 4.91 24.44 8.89
CA GLY A 777 4.85 25.27 7.68
C GLY A 777 6.08 25.23 6.75
N ASP A 778 6.69 24.06 6.56
CA ASP A 778 7.95 23.85 5.82
C ASP A 778 7.78 23.24 4.42
N TYR A 779 6.54 23.12 3.93
CA TYR A 779 6.31 22.84 2.50
C TYR A 779 6.26 24.11 1.67
N HIS A 780 7.40 24.80 1.64
CA HIS A 780 7.71 25.70 0.55
C HIS A 780 8.63 24.99 -0.43
N GLU A 781 8.27 25.16 -1.70
CA GLU A 781 8.92 24.66 -2.92
C GLU A 781 10.31 25.30 -3.10
N HIS A 782 11.12 25.36 -2.06
CA HIS A 782 12.48 25.86 -2.08
C HIS A 782 13.43 24.73 -2.40
N ALA A 783 14.27 24.92 -3.41
CA ALA A 783 15.41 24.04 -3.64
C ALA A 783 16.53 24.42 -2.65
N THR A 784 17.03 23.45 -1.88
CA THR A 784 18.39 23.53 -1.35
C THR A 784 19.33 23.17 -2.49
N VAL A 785 20.23 24.10 -2.85
CA VAL A 785 21.24 23.87 -3.89
C VAL A 785 22.09 22.66 -3.49
N GLY A 786 21.94 21.55 -4.22
CA GLY A 786 22.88 20.41 -4.16
C GLY A 786 22.41 19.10 -3.53
N GLY A 787 21.11 18.84 -3.30
CA GLY A 787 20.64 17.59 -2.69
C GLY A 787 19.91 16.64 -3.64
N THR A 788 20.54 15.54 -4.07
CA THR A 788 19.86 14.40 -4.70
C THR A 788 19.10 13.60 -3.63
N GLY A 789 17.95 14.07 -3.14
CA GLY A 789 16.95 13.30 -2.38
C GLY A 789 17.42 12.44 -1.18
N ARG A 790 18.64 12.60 -0.65
CA ARG A 790 19.25 11.69 0.34
C ARG A 790 19.34 12.24 1.76
N ASP A 791 19.10 13.53 1.97
CA ASP A 791 19.19 14.13 3.30
C ASP A 791 17.82 14.68 3.71
N ALA A 792 17.06 13.89 4.47
CA ALA A 792 15.81 14.30 5.11
C ALA A 792 16.10 14.88 6.51
N PRO A 793 15.31 15.86 7.00
CA PRO A 793 15.36 16.28 8.40
C PRO A 793 14.81 15.18 9.31
N ILE A 794 15.48 14.97 10.44
CA ILE A 794 15.10 14.03 11.49
C ILE A 794 13.86 14.58 12.22
N LEU A 795 12.76 13.83 12.22
CA LEU A 795 11.59 14.11 13.06
C LEU A 795 12.02 14.05 14.53
N ALA A 796 11.79 15.13 15.29
CA ALA A 796 12.09 15.18 16.71
C ALA A 796 11.17 14.20 17.46
N VAL A 797 11.77 13.15 18.01
CA VAL A 797 11.11 12.25 18.97
C VAL A 797 10.84 13.07 20.24
N SER A 798 9.57 13.24 20.62
CA SER A 798 9.19 13.82 21.90
C SER A 798 9.73 12.91 23.02
N ARG A 799 10.71 13.42 23.77
CA ARG A 799 11.04 12.90 25.09
C ARG A 799 10.05 13.54 26.07
N GLU A 800 9.10 12.75 26.55
CA GLU A 800 8.86 12.47 27.98
C GLU A 800 7.78 11.39 28.13
#